data_AF-A0A5S4VAS6-F1
#
_entry.id   AF-A0A5S4VAS6-F1
#
_cell.length_a   1.000
_cell.length_b   1.000
_cell.length_c   1.000
_cell.angle_alpha   90.00
_cell.angle_beta   90.00
_cell.angle_gamma   90.00
#
_symmetry.space_group_name_H-M   'P 1'
#
loop_
_entity.id
_entity.type
_entity.pdbx_description
1 polymer ?
#
loop_
_entity_poly.entity_id
_entity_poly.type
_entity_poly.pdbx_seq_one_letter_code
_entity_poly.pdbx_strand_id
1 'polypeptide(L)'
;MSGIHGIGRAWGAAMPKWQRLTRIGVLLFLTVTPTVSPLGASMAASANPEVVLGRAVATDAADECATFSAGSNSAAAGAKVLELFSAAGSDADVVAAQVVGCLATQTSLDADERTMAACDAASTLSLANRHADAAALIKAYQAVQGSTEACDVQLSSAEAELSPTAPEDLEELWTSFDEEVLQALLPIVSFVGLSALAIIALGRLTILIDPFRNLRSNPVTRSMAWFLGLLLALLTPTIFVVRGLWLMRTEELSQVAIPLSPWQLFVDLLGSPSPEWWLLLIGAGLAVLLLGYAFATTRSTHITITSSKGEGEVLDSARLMATIDAVAGRPDRGLEFPVGTDIETAADSVSNLSENKAVAAVQSLVKVVFGSTPWNLGVENESAEAVSLAVSRNGKLLVAKRLRLSDYSSLSTMELPSKADRLAALVAGEFVAAMRDQYRWEFDPGLHGATSAQSIALHYLASAQLQAETTDPDEWRPTLMRAVALDPANRAASATLRFITDRFATGPDLERYRKRLTQVLHDELELTRHGRTRIKYGLGFDSARRDDIVEDAMATPVRRLRRNDLLIRIAQSLVAVERNCIAQADARAGEIDTAPLLTYLLKVRGNRSANPILTNKRRMLADITLFLTDCQDGSLEPPAELRRAERKAWNEARPLKPKGLAIERLVCEEAALAIYGDFRNVPDVCYSLACRRAMGGFTRSDDSIESMESLLKVAFRRPYNREWAPRDPELADYYRANKPEVDLWIREAVAATPRPKPKPKPKLKGQTPSLRSSPIRRRVTEH
;
A
#
# COMPACT_ATOMS: atom_id res chain seq x y z
N MET A 1 -13.57 -16.68 43.36
CA MET A 1 -12.66 -16.77 42.18
C MET A 1 -12.93 -17.96 41.24
N SER A 2 -13.97 -18.78 41.46
CA SER A 2 -14.31 -19.93 40.59
C SER A 2 -15.30 -19.62 39.44
N GLY A 3 -15.92 -18.43 39.40
CA GLY A 3 -16.94 -18.09 38.39
C GLY A 3 -16.40 -17.66 37.02
N ILE A 4 -15.12 -17.26 36.91
CA ILE A 4 -14.56 -16.68 35.67
C ILE A 4 -14.13 -17.77 34.66
N HIS A 5 -13.92 -19.02 35.11
CA HIS A 5 -13.58 -20.13 34.21
C HIS A 5 -14.77 -20.74 33.46
N GLY A 6 -16.01 -20.46 33.88
CA GLY A 6 -17.23 -20.96 33.21
C GLY A 6 -17.54 -20.23 31.90
N ILE A 7 -17.29 -18.91 31.85
CA ILE A 7 -17.63 -18.06 30.70
C ILE A 7 -16.73 -18.35 29.49
N GLY A 8 -15.45 -18.70 29.73
CA GLY A 8 -14.51 -19.04 28.67
C GLY A 8 -14.85 -20.33 27.90
N ARG A 9 -15.46 -21.33 28.55
CA ARG A 9 -15.85 -22.58 27.88
C ARG A 9 -17.12 -22.44 27.06
N ALA A 10 -18.08 -21.61 27.50
CA ALA A 10 -19.29 -21.33 26.74
C ALA A 10 -18.97 -20.57 25.42
N TRP A 11 -17.96 -19.70 25.42
CA TRP A 11 -17.51 -18.97 24.23
C TRP A 11 -16.78 -19.85 23.21
N GLY A 12 -15.99 -20.84 23.66
CA GLY A 12 -15.30 -21.78 22.77
C GLY A 12 -16.23 -22.65 21.93
N ALA A 13 -17.41 -23.00 22.47
CA ALA A 13 -18.41 -23.82 21.78
C ALA A 13 -19.30 -23.04 20.79
N ALA A 14 -19.42 -21.71 20.95
CA ALA A 14 -20.28 -20.86 20.12
C ALA A 14 -19.59 -20.36 18.82
N MET A 15 -18.25 -20.28 18.81
CA MET A 15 -17.47 -19.73 17.70
C MET A 15 -17.67 -20.42 16.33
N PRO A 16 -17.77 -21.76 16.23
CA PRO A 16 -17.96 -22.44 14.93
C PRO A 16 -19.35 -22.19 14.33
N LYS A 17 -20.37 -21.98 15.16
CA LYS A 17 -21.74 -21.65 14.70
C LYS A 17 -21.84 -20.19 14.23
N TRP A 18 -21.11 -19.28 14.88
CA TRP A 18 -21.02 -17.87 14.48
C TRP A 18 -20.27 -17.68 13.15
N GLN A 19 -19.23 -18.48 12.86
CA GLN A 19 -18.55 -18.47 11.56
C GLN A 19 -19.42 -18.98 10.39
N ARG A 20 -20.44 -19.81 10.66
CA ARG A 20 -21.42 -20.22 9.64
C ARG A 20 -22.46 -19.13 9.38
N LEU A 21 -22.89 -18.40 10.41
CA LEU A 21 -23.84 -17.29 10.28
C LEU A 21 -23.23 -16.07 9.57
N THR A 22 -21.93 -15.77 9.79
CA THR A 22 -21.24 -14.70 9.04
C THR A 22 -21.01 -15.05 7.58
N ARG A 23 -20.81 -16.33 7.22
CA ARG A 23 -20.76 -16.75 5.80
C ARG A 23 -22.11 -16.63 5.11
N ILE A 24 -23.22 -16.88 5.81
CA ILE A 24 -24.59 -16.72 5.28
C ILE A 24 -24.95 -15.23 5.17
N GLY A 25 -24.56 -14.40 6.15
CA GLY A 25 -24.77 -12.95 6.10
C GLY A 25 -23.97 -12.24 4.99
N VAL A 26 -22.75 -12.70 4.69
CA VAL A 26 -21.94 -12.16 3.58
C VAL A 26 -22.47 -12.59 2.21
N LEU A 27 -23.11 -13.77 2.10
CA LEU A 27 -23.75 -14.22 0.85
C LEU A 27 -25.06 -13.46 0.55
N LEU A 28 -25.80 -13.04 1.57
CA LEU A 28 -27.02 -12.24 1.42
C LEU A 28 -26.74 -10.75 1.10
N PHE A 29 -25.56 -10.23 1.44
CA PHE A 29 -25.19 -8.84 1.17
C PHE A 29 -24.53 -8.61 -0.21
N LEU A 30 -24.12 -9.69 -0.91
CA LEU A 30 -23.50 -9.61 -2.24
C LEU A 30 -24.49 -9.73 -3.40
N THR A 31 -25.79 -9.89 -3.15
CA THR A 31 -26.82 -10.07 -4.20
C THR A 31 -27.60 -8.80 -4.56
N VAL A 32 -27.23 -7.63 -4.03
CA VAL A 32 -27.87 -6.35 -4.37
C VAL A 32 -26.82 -5.36 -4.88
N THR A 33 -26.37 -5.56 -6.11
CA THR A 33 -25.70 -4.54 -6.93
C THR A 33 -26.29 -4.60 -8.33
N PRO A 34 -26.76 -3.48 -8.91
CA PRO A 34 -27.29 -3.48 -10.27
C PRO A 34 -26.17 -3.77 -11.28
N THR A 35 -26.44 -4.71 -12.17
CA THR A 35 -25.58 -5.09 -13.29
C THR A 35 -25.45 -3.95 -14.29
N VAL A 36 -24.29 -3.30 -14.33
CA VAL A 36 -23.84 -2.49 -15.46
C VAL A 36 -22.82 -3.32 -16.23
N SER A 37 -23.19 -3.76 -17.44
CA SER A 37 -22.34 -4.52 -18.35
C SER A 37 -21.27 -3.61 -18.97
N PRO A 38 -19.97 -3.96 -18.94
CA PRO A 38 -18.95 -3.30 -19.75
C PRO A 38 -18.73 -4.10 -21.04
N LEU A 39 -19.19 -3.54 -22.17
CA LEU A 39 -18.78 -3.95 -23.52
C LEU A 39 -17.59 -3.09 -23.97
N GLY A 40 -16.53 -3.73 -24.45
CA GLY A 40 -15.63 -3.16 -25.46
C GLY A 40 -14.17 -2.92 -25.06
N ALA A 41 -13.30 -3.91 -25.26
CA ALA A 41 -11.91 -3.69 -25.67
C ALA A 41 -11.26 -4.99 -26.21
N SER A 42 -11.42 -5.27 -27.51
CA SER A 42 -10.36 -5.95 -28.28
C SER A 42 -10.53 -5.63 -29.77
N MET A 43 -9.70 -4.73 -30.29
CA MET A 43 -9.44 -4.61 -31.72
C MET A 43 -8.12 -5.30 -32.04
N ALA A 44 -8.20 -6.38 -32.81
CA ALA A 44 -7.12 -6.92 -33.62
C ALA A 44 -7.56 -6.86 -35.07
N ALA A 45 -6.66 -6.35 -35.92
CA ALA A 45 -6.89 -6.03 -37.32
C ALA A 45 -7.27 -7.25 -38.19
N SER A 46 -8.30 -7.11 -39.03
CA SER A 46 -8.56 -7.99 -40.17
C SER A 46 -9.51 -7.34 -41.19
N ALA A 47 -9.01 -7.20 -42.41
CA ALA A 47 -9.60 -6.89 -43.72
C ALA A 47 -11.09 -6.48 -43.90
N ASN A 48 -11.29 -5.39 -44.66
CA ASN A 48 -12.51 -4.84 -45.27
C ASN A 48 -13.37 -5.85 -46.07
N PRO A 49 -14.69 -5.97 -45.77
CA PRO A 49 -15.69 -6.58 -46.66
C PRO A 49 -16.85 -5.64 -47.08
N GLU A 50 -16.76 -4.31 -46.90
CA GLU A 50 -17.89 -3.37 -47.12
C GLU A 50 -18.35 -3.19 -48.58
N VAL A 51 -17.57 -3.59 -49.59
CA VAL A 51 -17.94 -3.33 -51.00
C VAL A 51 -18.83 -4.44 -51.60
N VAL A 52 -19.02 -5.57 -50.92
CA VAL A 52 -19.77 -6.73 -51.47
C VAL A 52 -21.22 -6.82 -50.97
N LEU A 53 -21.55 -6.27 -49.79
CA LEU A 53 -22.95 -6.29 -49.28
C LEU A 53 -23.88 -5.29 -49.96
N GLY A 54 -23.39 -4.13 -50.42
CA GLY A 54 -24.22 -3.10 -51.05
C GLY A 54 -24.84 -3.51 -52.39
N ARG A 55 -24.35 -4.59 -53.03
CA ARG A 55 -24.86 -5.06 -54.33
C ARG A 55 -25.90 -6.18 -54.22
N ALA A 56 -25.98 -6.86 -53.07
CA ALA A 56 -26.97 -7.92 -52.82
C ALA A 56 -28.33 -7.34 -52.36
N VAL A 57 -28.32 -6.24 -51.61
CA VAL A 57 -29.54 -5.56 -51.12
C VAL A 57 -30.32 -4.87 -52.27
N ALA A 58 -29.63 -4.41 -53.31
CA ALA A 58 -30.27 -3.72 -54.43
C ALA A 58 -31.07 -4.63 -55.38
N THR A 59 -30.78 -5.94 -55.41
CA THR A 59 -31.49 -6.91 -56.26
C THR A 59 -32.76 -7.46 -55.62
N ASP A 60 -32.87 -7.48 -54.29
CA ASP A 60 -34.09 -7.89 -53.58
C ASP A 60 -35.15 -6.77 -53.52
N ALA A 61 -34.73 -5.50 -53.62
CA ALA A 61 -35.64 -4.36 -53.55
C ALA A 61 -36.75 -4.35 -54.62
N ALA A 62 -36.49 -4.90 -55.82
CA ALA A 62 -37.50 -4.96 -56.89
C ALA A 62 -38.59 -6.01 -56.62
N ASP A 63 -38.21 -7.17 -56.07
CA ASP A 63 -39.15 -8.24 -55.67
C ASP A 63 -39.91 -7.84 -54.39
N GLU A 64 -39.27 -7.08 -53.50
CA GLU A 64 -39.90 -6.51 -52.31
C GLU A 64 -40.89 -5.38 -52.65
N CYS A 65 -40.59 -4.50 -53.62
CA CYS A 65 -41.56 -3.51 -54.11
C CYS A 65 -42.80 -4.18 -54.74
N ALA A 66 -42.67 -5.37 -55.33
CA ALA A 66 -43.79 -6.10 -55.92
C ALA A 66 -44.79 -6.63 -54.86
N THR A 67 -44.31 -6.93 -53.64
CA THR A 67 -45.20 -7.29 -52.52
C THR A 67 -46.02 -6.12 -51.99
N PHE A 68 -45.51 -4.89 -52.11
CA PHE A 68 -46.26 -3.66 -51.80
C PHE A 68 -47.43 -3.43 -52.76
N SER A 69 -47.30 -3.80 -54.04
CA SER A 69 -48.40 -3.73 -55.03
C SER A 69 -49.49 -4.80 -54.85
N ALA A 70 -49.18 -5.93 -54.19
CA ALA A 70 -50.04 -7.11 -54.20
C ALA A 70 -51.03 -7.20 -53.02
N GLY A 71 -50.90 -6.34 -51.99
CA GLY A 71 -51.76 -6.35 -50.81
C GLY A 71 -52.67 -5.13 -50.73
N SER A 72 -53.98 -5.32 -50.91
CA SER A 72 -54.99 -4.23 -50.85
C SER A 72 -55.29 -3.69 -49.44
N ASN A 73 -54.52 -4.05 -48.40
CA ASN A 73 -54.82 -3.70 -47.01
C ASN A 73 -53.59 -3.06 -46.34
N SER A 74 -53.72 -1.83 -45.85
CA SER A 74 -52.63 -1.04 -45.24
C SER A 74 -51.91 -1.73 -44.06
N ALA A 75 -52.61 -2.63 -43.34
CA ALA A 75 -52.03 -3.43 -42.28
C ALA A 75 -50.91 -4.39 -42.75
N ALA A 76 -51.03 -4.97 -43.96
CA ALA A 76 -50.02 -5.87 -44.49
C ALA A 76 -48.75 -5.11 -44.93
N ALA A 77 -48.94 -3.90 -45.47
CA ALA A 77 -47.84 -2.99 -45.79
C ALA A 77 -47.09 -2.57 -44.52
N GLY A 78 -47.82 -2.20 -43.45
CA GLY A 78 -47.20 -1.84 -42.16
C GLY A 78 -46.37 -2.97 -41.54
N ALA A 79 -46.86 -4.21 -41.58
CA ALA A 79 -46.12 -5.37 -41.08
C ALA A 79 -44.83 -5.63 -41.87
N LYS A 80 -44.86 -5.46 -43.20
CA LYS A 80 -43.68 -5.66 -44.05
C LYS A 80 -42.64 -4.54 -43.87
N VAL A 81 -43.09 -3.29 -43.71
CA VAL A 81 -42.19 -2.18 -43.35
C VAL A 81 -41.49 -2.46 -42.04
N LEU A 82 -42.22 -2.93 -41.02
CA LEU A 82 -41.61 -3.27 -39.74
C LEU A 82 -40.55 -4.37 -39.88
N GLU A 83 -40.80 -5.39 -40.71
CA GLU A 83 -39.84 -6.44 -41.03
C GLU A 83 -38.58 -5.87 -41.70
N LEU A 84 -38.73 -5.03 -42.73
CA LEU A 84 -37.62 -4.42 -43.46
C LEU A 84 -36.75 -3.54 -42.54
N PHE A 85 -37.37 -2.67 -41.76
CA PHE A 85 -36.66 -1.85 -40.79
C PHE A 85 -36.01 -2.71 -39.70
N SER A 86 -36.56 -3.88 -39.35
CA SER A 86 -35.95 -4.78 -38.36
C SER A 86 -34.74 -5.55 -38.91
N ALA A 87 -34.75 -5.86 -40.21
CA ALA A 87 -33.66 -6.56 -40.88
C ALA A 87 -32.45 -5.65 -41.17
N ALA A 88 -32.69 -4.36 -41.40
CA ALA A 88 -31.68 -3.42 -41.86
C ALA A 88 -30.74 -2.87 -40.77
N GLY A 89 -30.96 -3.18 -39.49
CA GLY A 89 -30.10 -2.69 -38.41
C GLY A 89 -30.19 -1.17 -38.22
N SER A 90 -29.03 -0.49 -38.11
CA SER A 90 -28.91 0.91 -37.62
C SER A 90 -29.03 2.00 -38.69
N ASP A 91 -29.33 1.70 -39.95
CA ASP A 91 -29.30 2.68 -41.05
C ASP A 91 -30.71 3.02 -41.57
N ALA A 92 -31.50 3.63 -40.68
CA ALA A 92 -32.92 3.92 -40.87
C ALA A 92 -33.23 4.77 -42.11
N ASP A 93 -32.34 5.72 -42.43
CA ASP A 93 -32.51 6.65 -43.55
C ASP A 93 -32.44 5.92 -44.91
N VAL A 94 -31.61 4.88 -45.01
CA VAL A 94 -31.44 4.09 -46.25
C VAL A 94 -32.71 3.26 -46.53
N VAL A 95 -33.25 2.62 -45.49
CA VAL A 95 -34.48 1.83 -45.59
C VAL A 95 -35.68 2.73 -45.87
N ALA A 96 -35.76 3.86 -45.18
CA ALA A 96 -36.79 4.88 -45.41
C ALA A 96 -36.80 5.32 -46.88
N ALA A 97 -35.62 5.65 -47.44
CA ALA A 97 -35.51 6.04 -48.85
C ALA A 97 -35.94 4.92 -49.81
N GLN A 98 -35.63 3.66 -49.52
CA GLN A 98 -36.04 2.51 -50.34
C GLN A 98 -37.55 2.29 -50.29
N VAL A 99 -38.17 2.30 -49.10
CA VAL A 99 -39.62 2.13 -48.94
C VAL A 99 -40.37 3.26 -49.64
N VAL A 100 -39.91 4.50 -49.50
CA VAL A 100 -40.48 5.66 -50.20
C VAL A 100 -40.29 5.54 -51.71
N GLY A 101 -39.13 5.06 -52.17
CA GLY A 101 -38.88 4.76 -53.57
C GLY A 101 -39.87 3.75 -54.15
N CYS A 102 -40.13 2.64 -53.44
CA CYS A 102 -41.16 1.66 -53.83
C CYS A 102 -42.53 2.33 -53.93
N LEU A 103 -42.95 3.06 -52.89
CA LEU A 103 -44.26 3.75 -52.87
C LEU A 103 -44.40 4.77 -54.02
N ALA A 104 -43.34 5.48 -54.37
CA ALA A 104 -43.35 6.46 -55.46
C ALA A 104 -43.54 5.80 -56.84
N THR A 105 -42.99 4.59 -57.04
CA THR A 105 -43.10 3.83 -58.30
C THR A 105 -44.44 3.13 -58.52
N GLN A 106 -45.28 3.03 -57.47
CA GLN A 106 -46.61 2.43 -57.57
C GLN A 106 -47.58 3.38 -58.30
N THR A 107 -47.75 3.20 -59.61
CA THR A 107 -48.67 4.00 -60.43
C THR A 107 -50.15 3.61 -60.26
N SER A 108 -50.43 2.49 -59.59
CA SER A 108 -51.80 2.02 -59.32
C SER A 108 -52.47 2.73 -58.14
N LEU A 109 -51.69 3.38 -57.27
CA LEU A 109 -52.20 4.13 -56.12
C LEU A 109 -52.23 5.61 -56.48
N ASP A 110 -53.30 6.30 -56.08
CA ASP A 110 -53.36 7.75 -56.20
C ASP A 110 -52.42 8.44 -55.18
N ALA A 111 -52.35 9.77 -55.20
CA ALA A 111 -51.47 10.51 -54.29
C ALA A 111 -51.92 10.42 -52.82
N ASP A 112 -53.23 10.30 -52.58
CA ASP A 112 -53.82 10.27 -51.24
C ASP A 112 -53.63 8.88 -50.61
N GLU A 113 -53.82 7.82 -51.38
CA GLU A 113 -53.56 6.43 -50.98
C GLU A 113 -52.09 6.20 -50.64
N ARG A 114 -51.16 6.78 -51.41
CA ARG A 114 -49.73 6.72 -51.11
C ARG A 114 -49.37 7.44 -49.83
N THR A 115 -50.04 8.57 -49.55
CA THR A 115 -49.82 9.34 -48.32
C THR A 115 -50.33 8.56 -47.12
N MET A 116 -51.54 7.99 -47.23
CA MET A 116 -52.13 7.16 -46.18
C MET A 116 -51.28 5.93 -45.86
N ALA A 117 -50.75 5.24 -46.87
CA ALA A 117 -49.87 4.10 -46.68
C ALA A 117 -48.56 4.45 -45.96
N ALA A 118 -47.96 5.61 -46.29
CA ALA A 118 -46.76 6.10 -45.61
C ALA A 118 -47.05 6.46 -44.13
N CYS A 119 -48.18 7.11 -43.86
CA CYS A 119 -48.56 7.48 -42.49
C CYS A 119 -48.90 6.24 -41.64
N ASP A 120 -49.59 5.24 -42.19
CA ASP A 120 -49.91 3.98 -41.51
C ASP A 120 -48.65 3.17 -41.19
N ALA A 121 -47.68 3.15 -42.11
CA ALA A 121 -46.38 2.52 -41.90
C ALA A 121 -45.58 3.21 -40.78
N ALA A 122 -45.55 4.55 -40.78
CA ALA A 122 -44.90 5.31 -39.72
C ALA A 122 -45.59 5.13 -38.35
N SER A 123 -46.92 5.08 -38.33
CA SER A 123 -47.71 4.75 -37.14
C SER A 123 -47.36 3.35 -36.59
N THR A 124 -47.21 2.37 -37.48
CA THR A 124 -46.79 1.01 -37.10
C THR A 124 -45.39 0.97 -36.49
N LEU A 125 -44.44 1.76 -37.03
CA LEU A 125 -43.10 1.92 -36.46
C LEU A 125 -43.14 2.61 -35.08
N SER A 126 -43.98 3.63 -34.92
CA SER A 126 -44.16 4.32 -33.62
C SER A 126 -44.77 3.39 -32.56
N LEU A 127 -45.79 2.60 -32.91
CA LEU A 127 -46.37 1.56 -32.02
C LEU A 127 -45.36 0.48 -31.61
N ALA A 128 -44.33 0.23 -32.43
CA ALA A 128 -43.23 -0.68 -32.12
C ALA A 128 -42.10 -0.04 -31.30
N ASN A 129 -42.30 1.18 -30.77
CA ASN A 129 -41.31 1.98 -30.05
C ASN A 129 -40.07 2.36 -30.89
N ARG A 130 -40.25 2.46 -32.22
CA ARG A 130 -39.19 2.82 -33.19
C ARG A 130 -39.40 4.22 -33.75
N HIS A 131 -39.49 5.21 -32.85
CA HIS A 131 -39.84 6.59 -33.19
C HIS A 131 -38.84 7.27 -34.12
N ALA A 132 -37.54 6.96 -33.99
CA ALA A 132 -36.49 7.45 -34.90
C ALA A 132 -36.76 7.03 -36.35
N ASP A 133 -37.15 5.77 -36.54
CA ASP A 133 -37.38 5.17 -37.84
C ASP A 133 -38.70 5.67 -38.45
N ALA A 134 -39.73 5.85 -37.62
CA ALA A 134 -40.98 6.48 -38.02
C ALA A 134 -40.75 7.92 -38.52
N ALA A 135 -39.95 8.72 -37.79
CA ALA A 135 -39.61 10.08 -38.19
C ALA A 135 -38.76 10.12 -39.47
N ALA A 136 -37.79 9.20 -39.62
CA ALA A 136 -36.98 9.07 -40.84
C ALA A 136 -37.84 8.71 -42.06
N LEU A 137 -38.78 7.77 -41.92
CA LEU A 137 -39.71 7.37 -42.98
C LEU A 137 -40.58 8.54 -43.44
N ILE A 138 -41.16 9.30 -42.50
CA ILE A 138 -42.01 10.45 -42.83
C ILE A 138 -41.20 11.56 -43.51
N LYS A 139 -40.00 11.88 -43.01
CA LYS A 139 -39.12 12.89 -43.62
C LYS A 139 -38.69 12.52 -45.03
N ALA A 140 -38.34 11.25 -45.26
CA ALA A 140 -38.02 10.75 -46.59
C ALA A 140 -39.23 10.85 -47.53
N TYR A 141 -40.44 10.55 -47.03
CA TYR A 141 -41.67 10.64 -47.82
C TYR A 141 -42.02 12.09 -48.20
N GLN A 142 -41.98 13.01 -47.22
CA GLN A 142 -42.20 14.44 -47.45
C GLN A 142 -41.21 15.03 -48.46
N ALA A 143 -39.95 14.60 -48.41
CA ALA A 143 -38.91 15.04 -49.35
C ALA A 143 -39.22 14.62 -50.80
N VAL A 144 -39.82 13.45 -51.01
CA VAL A 144 -40.18 12.95 -52.35
C VAL A 144 -41.46 13.60 -52.88
N GLN A 145 -42.45 13.84 -52.02
CA GLN A 145 -43.71 14.50 -52.42
C GLN A 145 -43.56 16.02 -52.60
N GLY A 146 -42.55 16.64 -51.96
CA GLY A 146 -42.43 18.10 -51.92
C GLY A 146 -43.51 18.78 -51.09
N SER A 147 -44.18 18.03 -50.19
CA SER A 147 -45.20 18.54 -49.26
C SER A 147 -44.77 18.27 -47.82
N THR A 148 -44.74 19.33 -47.01
CA THR A 148 -44.43 19.25 -45.57
C THR A 148 -45.64 18.87 -44.73
N GLU A 149 -46.84 18.85 -45.29
CA GLU A 149 -48.09 18.57 -44.56
C GLU A 149 -48.42 17.07 -44.48
N ALA A 150 -47.77 16.24 -45.31
CA ALA A 150 -47.99 14.80 -45.32
C ALA A 150 -47.50 14.15 -44.00
N CYS A 151 -48.40 13.47 -43.29
CA CYS A 151 -48.14 12.76 -42.03
C CYS A 151 -47.62 13.63 -40.85
N ASP A 152 -47.98 14.92 -40.81
CA ASP A 152 -47.48 15.86 -39.76
C ASP A 152 -47.88 15.44 -38.33
N VAL A 153 -49.07 14.84 -38.18
CA VAL A 153 -49.55 14.33 -36.88
C VAL A 153 -48.66 13.18 -36.38
N GLN A 154 -48.25 12.27 -37.27
CA GLN A 154 -47.38 11.15 -36.93
C GLN A 154 -45.93 11.58 -36.75
N LEU A 155 -45.49 12.62 -37.46
CA LEU A 155 -44.14 13.18 -37.30
C LEU A 155 -44.01 13.85 -35.94
N SER A 156 -44.97 14.70 -35.57
CA SER A 156 -45.00 15.37 -34.28
C SER A 156 -45.08 14.38 -33.11
N SER A 157 -45.85 13.29 -33.22
CA SER A 157 -45.86 12.25 -32.18
C SER A 157 -44.52 11.51 -32.08
N ALA A 158 -43.90 11.16 -33.20
CA ALA A 158 -42.60 10.47 -33.20
C ALA A 158 -41.46 11.37 -32.68
N GLU A 159 -41.47 12.66 -33.03
CA GLU A 159 -40.48 13.65 -32.56
C GLU A 159 -40.67 14.04 -31.09
N ALA A 160 -41.91 14.02 -30.57
CA ALA A 160 -42.18 14.25 -29.16
C ALA A 160 -41.55 13.16 -28.27
N GLU A 161 -41.57 11.90 -28.69
CA GLU A 161 -40.93 10.81 -27.94
C GLU A 161 -39.41 10.69 -28.16
N LEU A 162 -38.88 11.24 -29.27
CA LEU A 162 -37.44 11.36 -29.50
C LEU A 162 -36.79 12.50 -28.72
N SER A 163 -37.58 13.49 -28.32
CA SER A 163 -37.08 14.58 -27.49
C SER A 163 -36.76 14.01 -26.11
N PRO A 164 -35.50 14.06 -25.65
CA PRO A 164 -35.17 13.64 -24.29
C PRO A 164 -36.07 14.41 -23.33
N THR A 165 -36.69 13.69 -22.40
CA THR A 165 -37.60 14.20 -21.36
C THR A 165 -37.15 15.58 -20.94
N ALA A 166 -37.99 16.59 -21.15
CA ALA A 166 -37.61 17.97 -20.92
C ALA A 166 -37.12 18.13 -19.47
N PRO A 167 -36.12 18.97 -19.20
CA PRO A 167 -35.57 19.17 -17.86
C PRO A 167 -36.61 19.57 -16.79
N GLU A 168 -37.78 20.07 -17.20
CA GLU A 168 -38.91 20.39 -16.32
C GLU A 168 -39.50 19.15 -15.63
N ASP A 169 -39.60 18.01 -16.33
CA ASP A 169 -40.13 16.77 -15.73
C ASP A 169 -39.16 16.16 -14.72
N LEU A 170 -37.86 16.41 -14.89
CA LEU A 170 -36.83 15.95 -13.96
C LEU A 170 -36.81 16.78 -12.68
N GLU A 171 -37.16 18.07 -12.77
CA GLU A 171 -37.33 18.95 -11.62
C GLU A 171 -38.56 18.53 -10.80
N GLU A 172 -39.69 18.22 -11.44
CA GLU A 172 -40.90 17.73 -10.76
C GLU A 172 -40.71 16.33 -10.13
N LEU A 173 -39.97 15.44 -10.79
CA LEU A 173 -39.57 14.15 -10.21
C LEU A 173 -38.58 14.32 -9.06
N TRP A 174 -37.69 15.31 -9.11
CA TRP A 174 -36.74 15.58 -8.03
C TRP A 174 -37.41 16.25 -6.82
N THR A 175 -38.33 17.19 -7.03
CA THR A 175 -39.09 17.83 -5.95
C THR A 175 -40.04 16.84 -5.28
N SER A 176 -40.75 16.00 -6.04
CA SER A 176 -41.57 14.93 -5.46
C SER A 176 -40.72 13.91 -4.70
N PHE A 177 -39.55 13.52 -5.21
CA PHE A 177 -38.61 12.69 -4.46
C PHE A 177 -38.08 13.37 -3.19
N ASP A 178 -37.76 14.67 -3.25
CA ASP A 178 -37.30 15.44 -2.08
C ASP A 178 -38.40 15.55 -1.02
N GLU A 179 -39.61 15.95 -1.39
CA GLU A 179 -40.73 16.13 -0.45
C GLU A 179 -41.27 14.79 0.08
N GLU A 180 -41.52 13.81 -0.79
CA GLU A 180 -42.20 12.57 -0.37
C GLU A 180 -41.24 11.55 0.25
N VAL A 181 -39.99 11.49 -0.22
CA VAL A 181 -39.03 10.48 0.23
C VAL A 181 -37.98 11.09 1.14
N LEU A 182 -37.33 12.18 0.72
CA LEU A 182 -36.16 12.71 1.42
C LEU A 182 -36.52 13.46 2.70
N GLN A 183 -37.53 14.33 2.67
CA GLN A 183 -38.07 15.04 3.83
C GLN A 183 -38.78 14.09 4.79
N ALA A 184 -39.46 13.06 4.31
CA ALA A 184 -40.06 12.03 5.16
C ALA A 184 -39.00 11.17 5.88
N LEU A 185 -37.87 10.90 5.22
CA LEU A 185 -36.74 10.17 5.81
C LEU A 185 -35.82 11.08 6.65
N LEU A 186 -35.85 12.40 6.46
CA LEU A 186 -34.96 13.34 7.13
C LEU A 186 -35.03 13.25 8.67
N PRO A 187 -36.19 13.15 9.33
CA PRO A 187 -36.28 12.93 10.78
C PRO A 187 -35.66 11.61 11.22
N ILE A 188 -35.81 10.55 10.43
CA ILE A 188 -35.28 9.22 10.72
C ILE A 188 -33.75 9.23 10.59
N VAL A 189 -33.24 9.73 9.46
CA VAL A 189 -31.81 9.82 9.17
C VAL A 189 -31.14 10.74 10.17
N SER A 190 -31.75 11.88 10.51
CA SER A 190 -31.23 12.79 11.53
C SER A 190 -31.23 12.16 12.92
N PHE A 191 -32.30 11.45 13.33
CA PHE A 191 -32.32 10.76 14.62
C PHE A 191 -31.25 9.66 14.70
N VAL A 192 -31.15 8.79 13.69
CA VAL A 192 -30.15 7.71 13.66
C VAL A 192 -28.74 8.30 13.64
N GLY A 193 -28.50 9.31 12.79
CA GLY A 193 -27.22 9.99 12.69
C GLY A 193 -26.81 10.69 13.99
N LEU A 194 -27.69 11.50 14.57
CA LEU A 194 -27.45 12.20 15.83
C LEU A 194 -27.26 11.24 17.01
N SER A 195 -28.04 10.17 17.07
CA SER A 195 -27.92 9.16 18.13
C SER A 195 -26.62 8.37 18.01
N ALA A 196 -26.23 7.96 16.80
CA ALA A 196 -24.96 7.28 16.56
C ALA A 196 -23.79 8.21 16.91
N LEU A 197 -23.85 9.48 16.49
CA LEU A 197 -22.87 10.50 16.84
C LEU A 197 -22.79 10.73 18.36
N ALA A 198 -23.92 10.79 19.05
CA ALA A 198 -23.98 10.91 20.51
C ALA A 198 -23.34 9.71 21.20
N ILE A 199 -23.60 8.48 20.73
CA ILE A 199 -22.95 7.25 21.23
C ILE A 199 -21.44 7.32 21.02
N ILE A 200 -20.97 7.76 19.85
CA ILE A 200 -19.54 7.90 19.56
C ILE A 200 -18.90 8.96 20.46
N ALA A 201 -19.57 10.10 20.65
CA ALA A 201 -19.12 11.17 21.53
C ALA A 201 -19.07 10.74 23.00
N LEU A 202 -20.08 10.00 23.48
CA LEU A 202 -20.08 9.40 24.80
C LEU A 202 -18.94 8.38 24.94
N GLY A 203 -18.73 7.53 23.93
CA GLY A 203 -17.59 6.63 23.85
C GLY A 203 -16.27 7.38 24.02
N ARG A 204 -16.11 8.50 23.32
CA ARG A 204 -14.94 9.37 23.49
C ARG A 204 -14.82 9.94 24.91
N LEU A 205 -15.91 10.41 25.51
CA LEU A 205 -15.91 10.96 26.88
C LEU A 205 -15.51 9.91 27.94
N THR A 206 -15.78 8.63 27.71
CA THR A 206 -15.34 7.57 28.66
C THR A 206 -13.82 7.50 28.83
N ILE A 207 -13.05 8.03 27.89
CA ILE A 207 -11.59 8.12 27.98
C ILE A 207 -11.15 9.03 29.13
N LEU A 208 -11.99 9.97 29.55
CA LEU A 208 -11.72 10.82 30.71
C LEU A 208 -11.88 10.07 32.04
N ILE A 209 -12.40 8.85 32.02
CA ILE A 209 -12.54 8.00 33.20
C ILE A 209 -11.24 7.20 33.39
N ASP A 210 -10.67 7.23 34.60
CA ASP A 210 -9.36 6.66 34.92
C ASP A 210 -9.12 5.18 34.51
N PRO A 211 -10.11 4.27 34.59
CA PRO A 211 -9.93 2.90 34.12
C PRO A 211 -9.63 2.82 32.63
N PHE A 212 -10.22 3.70 31.81
CA PHE A 212 -10.01 3.75 30.37
C PHE A 212 -8.69 4.42 30.00
N ARG A 213 -8.27 5.45 30.75
CA ARG A 213 -7.04 6.21 30.50
C ARG A 213 -5.79 5.34 30.38
N ASN A 214 -5.69 4.28 31.19
CA ASN A 214 -4.49 3.44 31.31
C ASN A 214 -4.63 2.04 30.69
N LEU A 215 -5.61 1.84 29.80
CA LEU A 215 -5.80 0.53 29.17
C LEU A 215 -4.60 0.15 28.30
N ARG A 216 -4.11 -1.06 28.51
CA ARG A 216 -3.13 -1.70 27.61
C ARG A 216 -3.86 -2.22 26.39
N SER A 217 -3.27 -2.01 25.21
CA SER A 217 -3.87 -2.39 23.95
C SER A 217 -3.29 -3.70 23.43
N ASN A 218 -4.16 -4.52 22.86
CA ASN A 218 -3.79 -5.55 21.88
C ASN A 218 -4.40 -5.16 20.53
N PRO A 219 -3.62 -5.15 19.43
CA PRO A 219 -4.10 -4.70 18.11
C PRO A 219 -5.39 -5.42 17.67
N VAL A 220 -5.52 -6.72 17.95
CA VAL A 220 -6.72 -7.49 17.58
C VAL A 220 -7.94 -6.99 18.36
N THR A 221 -7.80 -6.83 19.68
CA THR A 221 -8.89 -6.34 20.52
C THR A 221 -9.29 -4.90 20.17
N ARG A 222 -8.32 -4.05 19.79
CA ARG A 222 -8.57 -2.67 19.37
C ARG A 222 -9.37 -2.63 18.07
N SER A 223 -8.97 -3.39 17.06
CA SER A 223 -9.69 -3.46 15.78
C SER A 223 -11.09 -4.05 15.94
N MET A 224 -11.24 -5.09 16.77
CA MET A 224 -12.55 -5.66 17.10
C MET A 224 -13.43 -4.65 17.85
N ALA A 225 -12.89 -3.94 18.83
CA ALA A 225 -13.63 -2.93 19.58
C ALA A 225 -14.10 -1.78 18.69
N TRP A 226 -13.25 -1.32 17.76
CA TRP A 226 -13.65 -0.35 16.73
C TRP A 226 -14.81 -0.86 15.87
N PHE A 227 -14.66 -2.06 15.30
CA PHE A 227 -15.67 -2.61 14.39
C PHE A 227 -16.99 -2.90 15.09
N LEU A 228 -16.97 -3.62 16.22
CA LEU A 228 -18.17 -3.95 16.98
C LEU A 228 -18.79 -2.69 17.61
N GLY A 229 -17.98 -1.77 18.12
CA GLY A 229 -18.45 -0.52 18.70
C GLY A 229 -19.18 0.34 17.67
N LEU A 230 -18.61 0.50 16.47
CA LEU A 230 -19.23 1.27 15.39
C LEU A 230 -20.47 0.58 14.82
N LEU A 231 -20.42 -0.75 14.66
CA LEU A 231 -21.57 -1.54 14.25
C LEU A 231 -22.75 -1.39 15.23
N LEU A 232 -22.49 -1.49 16.55
CA LEU A 232 -23.53 -1.31 17.56
C LEU A 232 -24.02 0.13 17.65
N ALA A 233 -23.14 1.13 17.46
CA ALA A 233 -23.53 2.54 17.45
C ALA A 233 -24.48 2.89 16.29
N LEU A 234 -24.40 2.17 15.16
CA LEU A 234 -25.30 2.33 14.01
C LEU A 234 -26.55 1.45 14.12
N LEU A 235 -26.39 0.17 14.50
CA LEU A 235 -27.51 -0.76 14.59
C LEU A 235 -28.49 -0.39 15.71
N THR A 236 -28.00 0.06 16.86
CA THR A 236 -28.88 0.30 18.01
C THR A 236 -29.90 1.39 17.74
N PRO A 237 -29.53 2.60 17.25
CA PRO A 237 -30.53 3.62 16.87
C PRO A 237 -31.41 3.18 15.72
N THR A 238 -30.88 2.44 14.74
CA THR A 238 -31.66 1.94 13.60
C THR A 238 -32.76 0.99 14.05
N ILE A 239 -32.43 0.01 14.91
CA ILE A 239 -33.40 -0.93 15.46
C ILE A 239 -34.41 -0.18 16.34
N PHE A 240 -33.96 0.83 17.10
CA PHE A 240 -34.84 1.69 17.90
C PHE A 240 -35.91 2.38 17.04
N VAL A 241 -35.50 3.00 15.92
CA VAL A 241 -36.44 3.66 14.99
C VAL A 241 -37.35 2.67 14.30
N VAL A 242 -36.82 1.58 13.75
CA VAL A 242 -37.62 0.55 13.06
C VAL A 242 -38.68 -0.03 14.00
N ARG A 243 -38.32 -0.27 15.27
CA ARG A 243 -39.25 -0.78 16.28
C ARG A 243 -40.30 0.27 16.65
N GLY A 244 -39.90 1.53 16.82
CA GLY A 244 -40.83 2.64 17.08
C GLY A 244 -41.85 2.80 15.96
N LEU A 245 -41.42 2.78 14.70
CA LEU A 245 -42.30 2.83 13.52
C LEU A 245 -43.23 1.61 13.44
N TRP A 246 -42.74 0.42 13.79
CA TRP A 246 -43.56 -0.79 13.80
C TRP A 246 -44.65 -0.73 14.87
N LEU A 247 -44.35 -0.20 16.06
CA LEU A 247 -45.36 0.02 17.11
C LEU A 247 -46.40 1.04 16.68
N MET A 248 -45.99 2.17 16.08
CA MET A 248 -46.94 3.14 15.51
C MET A 248 -47.86 2.54 14.43
N ARG A 249 -47.39 1.52 13.72
CA ARG A 249 -48.17 0.85 12.66
C ARG A 249 -49.14 -0.21 13.20
N THR A 250 -48.84 -0.83 14.35
CA THR A 250 -49.53 -2.05 14.82
C THR A 250 -50.63 -1.79 15.83
N GLU A 251 -50.66 -0.63 16.49
CA GLU A 251 -51.75 -0.29 17.41
C GLU A 251 -52.85 0.52 16.70
N GLU A 252 -54.10 0.33 17.15
CA GLU A 252 -55.32 1.11 16.83
C GLU A 252 -55.21 2.62 17.16
N LEU A 253 -53.99 3.12 17.41
CA LEU A 253 -53.62 4.49 17.76
C LEU A 253 -53.73 5.49 16.61
N SER A 254 -54.11 5.06 15.40
CA SER A 254 -54.52 5.98 14.34
C SER A 254 -55.73 6.86 14.76
N GLN A 255 -56.47 6.47 15.80
CA GLN A 255 -57.59 7.25 16.32
C GLN A 255 -57.23 8.28 17.41
N VAL A 256 -56.03 8.22 17.99
CA VAL A 256 -55.57 9.20 18.99
C VAL A 256 -54.36 9.94 18.42
N ALA A 257 -54.63 10.84 17.48
CA ALA A 257 -53.67 11.77 16.89
C ALA A 257 -53.23 12.85 17.89
N ILE A 258 -52.65 12.45 19.02
CA ILE A 258 -51.90 13.39 19.85
C ILE A 258 -50.52 13.47 19.21
N PRO A 259 -50.04 14.66 18.79
CA PRO A 259 -48.67 14.84 18.32
C PRO A 259 -47.72 14.70 19.50
N LEU A 260 -47.49 13.46 19.93
CA LEU A 260 -46.48 13.14 20.90
C LEU A 260 -45.14 13.47 20.24
N SER A 261 -44.43 14.41 20.84
CA SER A 261 -43.07 14.70 20.42
C SER A 261 -42.25 13.40 20.47
N PRO A 262 -41.32 13.15 19.54
CA PRO A 262 -40.43 11.98 19.57
C PRO A 262 -39.76 11.75 20.94
N TRP A 263 -39.58 12.84 21.70
CA TRP A 263 -39.06 12.83 23.06
C TRP A 263 -40.01 12.22 24.11
N GLN A 264 -41.31 12.52 24.06
CA GLN A 264 -42.28 11.91 24.98
C GLN A 264 -42.41 10.41 24.72
N LEU A 265 -42.45 10.01 23.43
CA LEU A 265 -42.35 8.61 23.05
C LEU A 265 -41.11 7.96 23.66
N PHE A 266 -39.94 8.57 23.51
CA PHE A 266 -38.69 8.07 24.10
C PHE A 266 -38.76 7.90 25.64
N VAL A 267 -39.36 8.86 26.35
CA VAL A 267 -39.51 8.81 27.82
C VAL A 267 -40.49 7.71 28.26
N ASP A 268 -41.63 7.60 27.59
CA ASP A 268 -42.62 6.55 27.89
C ASP A 268 -42.06 5.15 27.57
N LEU A 269 -41.26 5.07 26.50
CA LEU A 269 -40.50 3.88 26.12
C LEU A 269 -39.45 3.46 27.15
N LEU A 270 -38.76 4.42 27.78
CA LEU A 270 -37.83 4.16 28.88
C LEU A 270 -38.54 3.66 30.14
N GLY A 271 -39.79 4.08 30.37
CA GLY A 271 -40.62 3.61 31.48
C GLY A 271 -41.26 2.24 31.25
N SER A 272 -41.26 1.75 30.00
CA SER A 272 -41.87 0.46 29.65
C SER A 272 -41.04 -0.71 30.21
N PRO A 273 -41.66 -1.67 30.90
CA PRO A 273 -40.95 -2.85 31.43
C PRO A 273 -40.60 -3.89 30.36
N SER A 274 -40.73 -3.57 29.06
CA SER A 274 -40.45 -4.53 28.01
C SER A 274 -38.94 -4.86 27.95
N PRO A 275 -38.55 -6.14 27.94
CA PRO A 275 -37.14 -6.55 27.96
C PRO A 275 -36.38 -6.15 26.67
N GLU A 276 -37.11 -5.86 25.59
CA GLU A 276 -36.53 -5.49 24.29
C GLU A 276 -35.84 -4.11 24.34
N TRP A 277 -36.42 -3.13 25.05
CA TRP A 277 -35.82 -1.79 25.18
C TRP A 277 -34.55 -1.82 26.02
N TRP A 278 -34.53 -2.65 27.07
CA TRP A 278 -33.32 -2.87 27.86
C TRP A 278 -32.18 -3.47 27.05
N LEU A 279 -32.46 -4.38 26.11
CA LEU A 279 -31.43 -4.92 25.22
C LEU A 279 -30.82 -3.84 24.30
N LEU A 280 -31.63 -2.89 23.82
CA LEU A 280 -31.14 -1.77 23.02
C LEU A 280 -30.28 -0.82 23.87
N LEU A 281 -30.70 -0.50 25.10
CA LEU A 281 -29.89 0.31 26.02
C LEU A 281 -28.57 -0.37 26.38
N ILE A 282 -28.59 -1.69 26.62
CA ILE A 282 -27.37 -2.50 26.82
C ILE A 282 -26.50 -2.47 25.57
N GLY A 283 -27.09 -2.56 24.38
CA GLY A 283 -26.39 -2.44 23.09
C GLY A 283 -25.69 -1.09 22.93
N ALA A 284 -26.39 0.02 23.23
CA ALA A 284 -25.81 1.36 23.23
C ALA A 284 -24.71 1.51 24.29
N GLY A 285 -24.93 1.02 25.52
CA GLY A 285 -23.92 1.03 26.57
C GLY A 285 -22.67 0.23 26.19
N LEU A 286 -22.84 -0.93 25.56
CA LEU A 286 -21.73 -1.73 25.04
C LEU A 286 -21.01 -1.02 23.89
N ALA A 287 -21.73 -0.35 22.99
CA ALA A 287 -21.15 0.48 21.93
C ALA A 287 -20.25 1.58 22.52
N VAL A 288 -20.76 2.32 23.51
CA VAL A 288 -20.00 3.36 24.24
C VAL A 288 -18.73 2.78 24.86
N LEU A 289 -18.82 1.63 25.56
CA LEU A 289 -17.66 0.98 26.19
C LEU A 289 -16.62 0.50 25.17
N LEU A 290 -17.06 -0.11 24.07
CA LEU A 290 -16.16 -0.61 23.02
C LEU A 290 -15.50 0.53 22.25
N LEU A 291 -16.25 1.57 21.89
CA LEU A 291 -15.69 2.77 21.27
C LEU A 291 -14.75 3.49 22.23
N GLY A 292 -15.10 3.59 23.51
CA GLY A 292 -14.23 4.12 24.56
C GLY A 292 -12.91 3.37 24.68
N TYR A 293 -12.94 2.04 24.70
CA TYR A 293 -11.74 1.21 24.64
C TYR A 293 -10.94 1.48 23.36
N ALA A 294 -11.62 1.54 22.21
CA ALA A 294 -11.01 1.73 20.91
C ALA A 294 -10.29 3.08 20.82
N PHE A 295 -10.95 4.17 21.20
CA PHE A 295 -10.38 5.51 21.25
C PHE A 295 -9.28 5.66 22.32
N ALA A 296 -9.43 5.04 23.50
CA ALA A 296 -8.39 5.08 24.53
C ALA A 296 -7.10 4.39 24.06
N THR A 297 -7.21 3.42 23.14
CA THR A 297 -6.11 2.60 22.63
C THR A 297 -5.63 3.00 21.23
N THR A 298 -6.19 4.03 20.60
CA THR A 298 -5.64 4.58 19.35
C THR A 298 -4.22 5.12 19.56
N ARG A 299 -3.41 5.14 18.49
CA ARG A 299 -1.99 5.53 18.51
C ARG A 299 -1.73 6.87 17.83
N SER A 300 -2.80 7.59 17.49
CA SER A 300 -2.69 8.92 16.93
C SER A 300 -1.98 9.83 17.94
N THR A 301 -0.94 10.51 17.47
CA THR A 301 -0.04 11.30 18.30
C THR A 301 -0.01 12.72 17.79
N HIS A 302 -0.31 13.67 18.65
CA HIS A 302 -0.11 15.08 18.37
C HIS A 302 1.23 15.54 18.96
N ILE A 303 2.03 16.23 18.15
CA ILE A 303 3.36 16.72 18.53
C ILE A 303 3.31 18.23 18.50
N THR A 304 3.50 18.87 19.66
CA THR A 304 3.66 20.31 19.76
C THR A 304 5.10 20.63 20.07
N ILE A 305 5.71 21.46 19.23
CA ILE A 305 7.05 21.98 19.47
C ILE A 305 6.94 23.49 19.65
N THR A 306 7.25 23.97 20.85
CA THR A 306 7.32 25.39 21.15
C THR A 306 8.78 25.82 21.24
N SER A 307 9.11 26.97 20.65
CA SER A 307 10.47 27.53 20.72
C SER A 307 10.47 28.74 21.64
N SER A 308 11.18 28.66 22.77
CA SER A 308 11.38 29.81 23.65
C SER A 308 12.55 30.65 23.11
N LYS A 309 12.30 31.47 22.09
CA LYS A 309 13.14 32.63 21.68
C LYS A 309 14.66 32.38 21.46
N GLY A 310 15.07 31.25 20.88
CA GLY A 310 16.49 30.99 20.57
C GLY A 310 16.84 31.10 19.08
N GLU A 311 17.89 31.85 18.74
CA GLU A 311 18.61 31.73 17.46
C GLU A 311 19.51 30.49 17.50
N GLY A 312 19.35 29.54 16.57
CA GLY A 312 20.15 28.31 16.48
C GLY A 312 19.48 27.19 15.66
N GLU A 313 20.21 26.09 15.41
CA GLU A 313 19.63 24.86 14.83
C GLU A 313 18.78 24.16 15.91
N VAL A 314 17.51 24.53 15.95
CA VAL A 314 16.53 24.07 16.94
C VAL A 314 15.85 22.79 16.45
N LEU A 315 15.44 21.91 17.38
CA LEU A 315 14.67 20.71 17.06
C LEU A 315 13.34 21.07 16.41
N ASP A 316 13.14 20.65 15.17
CA ASP A 316 11.91 20.84 14.41
C ASP A 316 11.01 19.58 14.44
N SER A 317 9.74 19.76 14.09
CA SER A 317 8.71 18.70 14.18
C SER A 317 8.91 17.61 13.14
N ALA A 318 9.37 17.94 11.93
CA ALA A 318 9.60 16.99 10.86
C ALA A 318 10.74 16.02 11.20
N ARG A 319 11.84 16.56 11.72
CA ARG A 319 13.01 15.82 12.21
C ARG A 319 12.64 14.94 13.39
N LEU A 320 11.87 15.45 14.35
CA LEU A 320 11.40 14.65 15.48
C LEU A 320 10.48 13.51 15.03
N MET A 321 9.52 13.77 14.13
CA MET A 321 8.62 12.74 13.57
C MET A 321 9.41 11.65 12.84
N ALA A 322 10.33 12.04 11.96
CA ALA A 322 11.20 11.11 11.24
C ALA A 322 12.05 10.27 12.20
N THR A 323 12.55 10.88 13.28
CA THR A 323 13.33 10.18 14.31
C THR A 323 12.46 9.22 15.11
N ILE A 324 11.23 9.60 15.50
CA ILE A 324 10.30 8.72 16.20
C ILE A 324 9.95 7.49 15.35
N ASP A 325 9.64 7.69 14.06
CA ASP A 325 9.31 6.57 13.16
C ASP A 325 10.50 5.62 12.98
N ALA A 326 11.71 6.17 12.82
CA ALA A 326 12.92 5.38 12.70
C ALA A 326 13.26 4.62 14.00
N VAL A 327 13.10 5.26 15.17
CA VAL A 327 13.35 4.66 16.50
C VAL A 327 12.32 3.59 16.84
N ALA A 328 11.06 3.75 16.44
CA ALA A 328 10.02 2.75 16.65
C ALA A 328 10.27 1.43 15.86
N GLY A 329 11.18 1.46 14.89
CA GLY A 329 11.71 0.30 14.18
C GLY A 329 10.72 -0.35 13.20
N ARG A 330 9.59 0.32 12.88
CA ARG A 330 8.55 -0.21 11.97
C ARG A 330 7.76 0.89 11.24
N PRO A 331 8.14 1.25 10.00
CA PRO A 331 7.40 2.23 9.20
C PRO A 331 6.02 1.71 8.75
N ASP A 332 5.78 0.39 8.74
CA ASP A 332 4.56 -0.21 8.17
C ASP A 332 3.43 -0.45 9.19
N ARG A 333 3.58 0.01 10.45
CA ARG A 333 2.61 -0.26 11.51
C ARG A 333 2.04 0.95 12.23
N GLY A 334 2.08 2.16 11.69
CA GLY A 334 1.06 3.18 12.00
C GLY A 334 1.21 3.88 13.34
N LEU A 335 2.32 4.60 13.52
CA LEU A 335 2.22 5.88 14.22
C LEU A 335 1.57 6.85 13.25
N GLU A 336 0.31 7.18 13.52
CA GLU A 336 -0.43 8.15 12.74
C GLU A 336 -0.09 9.52 13.31
N PHE A 337 0.81 10.22 12.62
CA PHE A 337 1.02 11.64 12.83
C PHE A 337 -0.04 12.36 11.98
N PRO A 338 -1.06 12.98 12.59
CA PRO A 338 -1.88 13.90 11.84
C PRO A 338 -0.99 15.06 11.42
N VAL A 339 -0.67 15.13 10.13
CA VAL A 339 0.16 16.21 9.60
C VAL A 339 -0.66 17.49 9.71
N GLY A 340 -0.09 18.48 10.42
CA GLY A 340 -0.75 19.62 11.07
C GLY A 340 -1.41 20.68 10.19
N THR A 341 -2.08 20.27 9.13
CA THR A 341 -3.12 21.07 8.49
C THR A 341 -4.41 20.26 8.41
N ASP A 342 -4.37 18.99 8.04
CA ASP A 342 -5.57 18.29 7.58
C ASP A 342 -6.66 18.05 8.64
N ILE A 343 -6.32 18.00 9.94
CA ILE A 343 -7.35 17.82 10.98
C ILE A 343 -7.84 19.14 11.54
N GLU A 344 -6.94 20.08 11.84
CA GLU A 344 -7.34 21.40 12.34
C GLU A 344 -8.04 22.20 11.24
N THR A 345 -7.52 22.15 10.01
CA THR A 345 -8.11 22.82 8.85
C THR A 345 -9.38 22.12 8.36
N ALA A 346 -9.51 20.78 8.47
CA ALA A 346 -10.79 20.12 8.23
C ALA A 346 -11.81 20.41 9.34
N ALA A 347 -11.40 20.43 10.62
CA ALA A 347 -12.29 20.79 11.72
C ALA A 347 -12.75 22.26 11.62
N ASP A 348 -11.86 23.16 11.21
CA ASP A 348 -12.16 24.58 11.02
C ASP A 348 -13.00 24.80 9.75
N SER A 349 -12.72 24.06 8.66
CA SER A 349 -13.57 24.05 7.45
C SER A 349 -14.97 23.51 7.75
N VAL A 350 -15.06 22.48 8.58
CA VAL A 350 -16.34 21.92 9.07
C VAL A 350 -17.07 22.93 9.94
N SER A 351 -16.39 23.71 10.79
CA SER A 351 -17.05 24.73 11.63
C SER A 351 -17.61 25.92 10.84
N ASN A 352 -17.14 26.15 9.61
CA ASN A 352 -17.59 27.27 8.77
C ASN A 352 -18.74 26.90 7.81
N LEU A 353 -19.21 25.64 7.84
CA LEU A 353 -20.17 25.13 6.85
C LEU A 353 -21.64 25.51 7.11
N SER A 354 -22.01 26.05 8.28
CA SER A 354 -23.41 26.41 8.55
C SER A 354 -23.60 27.32 9.76
N GLU A 355 -24.44 28.35 9.62
CA GLU A 355 -24.89 29.22 10.72
C GLU A 355 -26.03 28.59 11.57
N ASN A 356 -26.56 27.43 11.17
CA ASN A 356 -27.65 26.78 11.87
C ASN A 356 -27.17 26.16 13.19
N LYS A 357 -27.80 26.51 14.31
CA LYS A 357 -27.47 26.01 15.67
C LYS A 357 -27.41 24.48 15.77
N ALA A 358 -28.28 23.76 15.04
CA ALA A 358 -28.26 22.30 15.02
C ALA A 358 -27.02 21.75 14.33
N VAL A 359 -26.60 22.36 13.21
CA VAL A 359 -25.39 21.98 12.48
C VAL A 359 -24.15 22.36 13.28
N ALA A 360 -24.13 23.53 13.92
CA ALA A 360 -23.04 23.94 14.82
C ALA A 360 -22.85 22.96 16.00
N ALA A 361 -23.95 22.46 16.58
CA ALA A 361 -23.89 21.44 17.63
C ALA A 361 -23.27 20.12 17.10
N VAL A 362 -23.65 19.68 15.90
CA VAL A 362 -23.07 18.50 15.23
C VAL A 362 -21.59 18.73 14.93
N GLN A 363 -21.21 19.89 14.39
CA GLN A 363 -19.82 20.25 14.10
C GLN A 363 -18.96 20.26 15.38
N SER A 364 -19.48 20.80 16.49
CA SER A 364 -18.81 20.73 17.79
C SER A 364 -18.63 19.28 18.25
N LEU A 365 -19.65 18.44 18.07
CA LEU A 365 -19.57 17.03 18.43
C LEU A 365 -18.52 16.27 17.60
N VAL A 366 -18.49 16.54 16.29
CA VAL A 366 -17.48 16.02 15.34
C VAL A 366 -16.09 16.49 15.77
N LYS A 367 -15.90 17.76 16.13
CA LYS A 367 -14.60 18.28 16.62
C LYS A 367 -14.15 17.58 17.90
N VAL A 368 -15.06 17.29 18.83
CA VAL A 368 -14.74 16.52 20.05
C VAL A 368 -14.33 15.08 19.74
N VAL A 369 -15.03 14.44 18.80
CA VAL A 369 -14.79 13.04 18.40
C VAL A 369 -13.48 12.89 17.63
N PHE A 370 -13.22 13.76 16.66
CA PHE A 370 -12.11 13.61 15.71
C PHE A 370 -10.88 14.48 16.05
N GLY A 371 -11.06 15.58 16.77
CA GLY A 371 -9.99 16.55 17.03
C GLY A 371 -9.08 16.23 18.22
N SER A 372 -9.33 15.15 18.96
CA SER A 372 -8.51 14.80 20.12
C SER A 372 -7.67 13.54 19.87
N THR A 373 -6.36 13.72 19.87
CA THR A 373 -5.40 12.61 19.84
C THR A 373 -5.18 12.09 21.26
N PRO A 374 -5.15 10.77 21.48
CA PRO A 374 -4.87 10.21 22.81
C PRO A 374 -3.45 10.56 23.26
N TRP A 375 -2.46 10.54 22.37
CA TRP A 375 -1.08 10.84 22.71
C TRP A 375 -0.74 12.29 22.38
N ASN A 376 -0.17 13.00 23.35
CA ASN A 376 0.37 14.33 23.14
C ASN A 376 1.83 14.35 23.60
N LEU A 377 2.71 14.74 22.68
CA LEU A 377 4.13 14.98 22.93
C LEU A 377 4.37 16.48 22.81
N GLY A 378 4.49 17.16 23.96
CA GLY A 378 4.94 18.54 24.03
C GLY A 378 6.45 18.60 24.18
N VAL A 379 7.11 19.38 23.33
CA VAL A 379 8.54 19.64 23.40
C VAL A 379 8.75 21.15 23.40
N GLU A 380 9.36 21.65 24.46
CA GLU A 380 9.77 23.04 24.58
C GLU A 380 11.28 23.13 24.37
N ASN A 381 11.68 23.81 23.30
CA ASN A 381 13.08 24.06 23.00
C ASN A 381 13.59 25.20 23.88
N GLU A 382 14.40 24.86 24.89
CA GLU A 382 15.00 25.83 25.80
C GLU A 382 16.31 26.42 25.25
N SER A 383 17.12 25.57 24.61
CA SER A 383 18.38 25.94 23.96
C SER A 383 18.76 24.91 22.89
N ALA A 384 19.84 25.15 22.14
CA ALA A 384 20.38 24.18 21.18
C ALA A 384 20.90 22.87 21.83
N GLU A 385 21.01 22.81 23.16
CA GLU A 385 21.51 21.66 23.91
C GLU A 385 20.50 21.10 24.91
N ALA A 386 19.34 21.75 25.08
CA ALA A 386 18.37 21.41 26.10
C ALA A 386 16.93 21.52 25.60
N VAL A 387 16.14 20.50 25.90
CA VAL A 387 14.69 20.48 25.64
C VAL A 387 13.93 20.01 26.87
N SER A 388 12.79 20.64 27.13
CA SER A 388 11.82 20.14 28.10
C SER A 388 10.76 19.33 27.37
N LEU A 389 10.53 18.10 27.79
CA LEU A 389 9.59 17.17 27.17
C LEU A 389 8.44 16.86 28.14
N ALA A 390 7.23 16.78 27.60
CA ALA A 390 6.05 16.27 28.28
C ALA A 390 5.33 15.26 27.38
N VAL A 391 5.29 14.00 27.79
CA VAL A 391 4.45 12.97 27.17
C VAL A 391 3.21 12.78 28.01
N SER A 392 2.05 12.95 27.42
CA SER A 392 0.77 12.62 28.03
C SER A 392 -0.05 11.68 27.16
N ARG A 393 -0.90 10.89 27.82
CA ARG A 393 -1.88 10.03 27.18
C ARG A 393 -3.24 10.27 27.80
N ASN A 394 -4.26 10.57 26.99
CA ASN A 394 -5.65 10.75 27.44
C ASN A 394 -5.76 11.81 28.57
N GLY A 395 -4.96 12.89 28.47
CA GLY A 395 -4.87 13.95 29.47
C GLY A 395 -4.03 13.61 30.72
N LYS A 396 -3.55 12.37 30.87
CA LYS A 396 -2.66 11.97 31.96
C LYS A 396 -1.20 12.15 31.54
N LEU A 397 -0.46 12.93 32.30
CA LEU A 397 0.99 13.07 32.15
C LEU A 397 1.68 11.75 32.50
N LEU A 398 2.43 11.19 31.56
CA LEU A 398 3.20 9.95 31.73
C LEU A 398 4.67 10.23 31.98
N VAL A 399 5.24 11.17 31.24
CA VAL A 399 6.65 11.57 31.34
C VAL A 399 6.71 13.09 31.31
N ALA A 400 7.43 13.69 32.25
CA ALA A 400 7.86 15.07 32.17
C ALA A 400 9.33 15.13 32.58
N LYS A 401 10.20 15.52 31.65
CA LYS A 401 11.64 15.51 31.85
C LYS A 401 12.28 16.64 31.07
N ARG A 402 13.33 17.20 31.66
CA ARG A 402 14.28 18.05 30.96
C ARG A 402 15.42 17.17 30.46
N LEU A 403 15.73 17.26 29.17
CA LEU A 403 16.82 16.55 28.52
C LEU A 403 17.89 17.57 28.15
N ARG A 404 19.11 17.40 28.65
CA ARG A 404 20.27 18.21 28.27
C ARG A 404 21.36 17.33 27.71
N LEU A 405 21.98 17.71 26.60
CA LEU A 405 23.10 16.95 26.02
C LEU A 405 24.28 16.80 27.00
N SER A 406 24.50 17.80 27.87
CA SER A 406 25.53 17.77 28.91
C SER A 406 25.38 16.60 29.91
N ASP A 407 24.15 16.13 30.11
CA ASP A 407 23.86 15.02 31.04
C ASP A 407 24.29 13.67 30.43
N TYR A 408 24.61 13.67 29.13
CA TYR A 408 25.07 12.52 28.35
C TYR A 408 26.47 12.81 27.84
N SER A 409 27.48 12.55 28.68
CA SER A 409 28.88 12.85 28.36
C SER A 409 29.36 12.31 27.01
N SER A 410 28.85 11.14 26.59
CA SER A 410 29.16 10.56 25.27
C SER A 410 28.55 11.37 24.12
N LEU A 411 27.38 11.97 24.32
CA LEU A 411 26.68 12.74 23.28
C LEU A 411 27.13 14.19 23.24
N SER A 412 27.55 14.80 24.36
CA SER A 412 27.93 16.22 24.38
C SER A 412 29.20 16.52 23.57
N THR A 413 30.13 15.56 23.51
CA THR A 413 31.44 15.75 22.84
C THR A 413 31.43 15.39 21.36
N MET A 414 30.35 14.81 20.85
CA MET A 414 30.26 14.39 19.45
C MET A 414 30.09 15.60 18.51
N GLU A 415 30.80 15.62 17.40
CA GLU A 415 30.58 16.62 16.34
C GLU A 415 29.37 16.24 15.47
N LEU A 416 29.27 14.95 15.11
CA LEU A 416 28.15 14.39 14.37
C LEU A 416 27.41 13.33 15.19
N PRO A 417 26.09 13.16 15.04
CA PRO A 417 25.18 14.01 14.26
C PRO A 417 24.97 15.39 14.92
N SER A 418 24.21 16.27 14.26
CA SER A 418 23.90 17.60 14.78
C SER A 418 23.33 17.55 16.21
N LYS A 419 23.41 18.66 16.95
CA LYS A 419 22.83 18.74 18.30
C LYS A 419 21.31 18.50 18.27
N ALA A 420 20.63 19.03 17.25
CA ALA A 420 19.20 18.83 17.02
C ALA A 420 18.85 17.34 16.81
N ASP A 421 19.64 16.58 16.03
CA ASP A 421 19.40 15.14 15.83
C ASP A 421 19.62 14.33 17.12
N ARG A 422 20.64 14.69 17.91
CA ARG A 422 20.88 14.05 19.20
C ARG A 422 19.71 14.28 20.16
N LEU A 423 19.21 15.51 20.23
CA LEU A 423 18.01 15.83 21.03
C LEU A 423 16.77 15.12 20.49
N ALA A 424 16.57 15.07 19.17
CA ALA A 424 15.48 14.34 18.53
C ALA A 424 15.48 12.86 18.95
N ALA A 425 16.65 12.22 18.93
CA ALA A 425 16.80 10.82 19.32
C ALA A 425 16.48 10.58 20.80
N LEU A 426 16.92 11.48 21.70
CA LEU A 426 16.61 11.39 23.13
C LEU A 426 15.10 11.55 23.40
N VAL A 427 14.46 12.54 22.77
CA VAL A 427 13.00 12.74 22.87
C VAL A 427 12.25 11.53 22.30
N ALA A 428 12.64 11.05 21.12
CA ALA A 428 12.05 9.88 20.49
C ALA A 428 12.20 8.62 21.36
N GLY A 429 13.38 8.42 21.98
CA GLY A 429 13.62 7.33 22.91
C GLY A 429 12.66 7.34 24.11
N GLU A 430 12.46 8.50 24.74
CA GLU A 430 11.52 8.67 25.86
C GLU A 430 10.07 8.43 25.42
N PHE A 431 9.69 8.98 24.27
CA PHE A 431 8.34 8.81 23.73
C PHE A 431 8.03 7.35 23.35
N VAL A 432 8.95 6.70 22.65
CA VAL A 432 8.80 5.30 22.24
C VAL A 432 8.84 4.34 23.43
N ALA A 433 9.65 4.61 24.45
CA ALA A 433 9.62 3.85 25.70
C ALA A 433 8.27 3.99 26.43
N ALA A 434 7.71 5.20 26.50
CA ALA A 434 6.39 5.44 27.09
C ALA A 434 5.27 4.71 26.31
N MET A 435 5.32 4.71 24.97
CA MET A 435 4.37 3.96 24.15
C MET A 435 4.53 2.46 24.31
N ARG A 436 5.76 1.94 24.37
CA ARG A 436 6.04 0.52 24.57
C ARG A 436 5.36 -0.03 25.82
N ASP A 437 5.36 0.71 26.92
CA ASP A 437 4.72 0.26 28.16
C ASP A 437 3.20 0.06 28.02
N GLN A 438 2.57 0.77 27.09
CA GLN A 438 1.13 0.69 26.80
C GLN A 438 0.80 -0.28 25.65
N TYR A 439 1.73 -0.43 24.69
CA TYR A 439 1.58 -1.19 23.45
C TYR A 439 2.64 -2.28 23.31
N ARG A 440 2.93 -2.98 24.42
CA ARG A 440 4.01 -3.96 24.52
C ARG A 440 4.04 -4.97 23.36
N TRP A 441 2.88 -5.47 22.95
CA TRP A 441 2.74 -6.44 21.85
C TRP A 441 3.13 -5.88 20.47
N GLU A 442 3.00 -4.57 20.28
CA GLU A 442 3.23 -3.89 19.01
C GLU A 442 4.68 -3.40 18.90
N PHE A 443 5.22 -2.82 19.98
CA PHE A 443 6.55 -2.19 20.03
C PHE A 443 7.69 -3.12 20.46
N ASP A 444 7.48 -4.08 21.37
CA ASP A 444 8.57 -4.96 21.83
C ASP A 444 9.31 -5.68 20.69
N PRO A 445 8.64 -6.13 19.61
CA PRO A 445 9.35 -6.76 18.51
C PRO A 445 10.15 -5.79 17.62
N GLY A 446 9.81 -4.50 17.58
CA GLY A 446 10.58 -3.48 16.86
C GLY A 446 11.76 -2.94 17.68
N LEU A 447 11.61 -2.94 19.00
CA LEU A 447 12.64 -2.50 19.95
C LEU A 447 13.61 -3.61 20.37
N HIS A 448 13.39 -4.85 19.91
CA HIS A 448 14.26 -6.00 20.17
C HIS A 448 14.64 -6.18 21.65
N GLY A 449 13.65 -5.97 22.54
CA GLY A 449 13.82 -6.09 23.98
C GLY A 449 14.26 -4.81 24.69
N ALA A 450 14.59 -3.74 23.97
CA ALA A 450 14.94 -2.46 24.59
C ALA A 450 13.75 -1.87 25.38
N THR A 451 14.07 -1.37 26.55
CA THR A 451 13.20 -0.89 27.62
C THR A 451 13.63 0.50 28.12
N SER A 452 14.93 0.79 28.09
CA SER A 452 15.48 2.08 28.51
C SER A 452 15.44 3.08 27.36
N ALA A 453 14.75 4.21 27.57
CA ALA A 453 14.69 5.32 26.63
C ALA A 453 16.08 5.77 26.15
N GLN A 454 17.04 5.87 27.07
CA GLN A 454 18.40 6.29 26.77
C GLN A 454 19.13 5.25 25.91
N SER A 455 18.98 3.95 26.22
CA SER A 455 19.57 2.88 25.41
C SER A 455 19.01 2.87 23.98
N ILE A 456 17.69 3.10 23.84
CA ILE A 456 17.01 3.20 22.55
C ILE A 456 17.59 4.36 21.73
N ALA A 457 17.72 5.56 22.33
CA ALA A 457 18.27 6.73 21.68
C ALA A 457 19.74 6.54 21.24
N LEU A 458 20.58 6.02 22.14
CA LEU A 458 22.01 5.77 21.87
C LEU A 458 22.21 4.71 20.79
N HIS A 459 21.41 3.64 20.81
CA HIS A 459 21.39 2.66 19.73
C HIS A 459 21.11 3.36 18.40
N TYR A 460 20.02 4.13 18.35
CA TYR A 460 19.57 4.76 17.11
C TYR A 460 20.66 5.67 16.53
N LEU A 461 21.22 6.57 17.34
CA LEU A 461 22.28 7.48 16.93
C LEU A 461 23.49 6.72 16.38
N ALA A 462 23.99 5.72 17.10
CA ALA A 462 25.11 4.91 16.64
C ALA A 462 24.77 4.17 15.33
N SER A 463 23.59 3.57 15.24
CA SER A 463 23.18 2.82 14.06
C SER A 463 22.99 3.69 12.82
N ALA A 464 22.51 4.93 12.99
CA ALA A 464 22.34 5.89 11.90
C ALA A 464 23.71 6.40 11.40
N GLN A 465 24.65 6.65 12.30
CA GLN A 465 25.99 7.12 11.94
C GLN A 465 26.86 6.02 11.33
N LEU A 466 26.71 4.77 11.77
CA LEU A 466 27.35 3.62 11.13
C LEU A 466 26.81 3.34 9.72
N GLN A 467 25.60 3.82 9.41
CA GLN A 467 25.04 3.77 8.06
C GLN A 467 25.50 4.94 7.20
N ALA A 468 25.80 6.09 7.82
CA ALA A 468 26.44 7.21 7.13
C ALA A 468 27.89 6.81 6.81
N GLU A 469 28.18 6.61 5.52
CA GLU A 469 29.40 5.98 4.96
C GLU A 469 30.73 6.67 5.33
N THR A 470 30.71 7.76 6.11
CA THR A 470 31.87 8.60 6.45
C THR A 470 32.47 8.30 7.81
N THR A 471 31.87 7.43 8.62
CA THR A 471 32.15 7.38 10.05
C THR A 471 32.94 6.15 10.46
N ASP A 472 34.02 6.34 11.22
CA ASP A 472 34.81 5.25 11.78
C ASP A 472 33.97 4.45 12.79
N PRO A 473 33.77 3.12 12.59
CA PRO A 473 33.04 2.29 13.54
C PRO A 473 33.55 2.35 14.98
N ASP A 474 34.85 2.65 15.17
CA ASP A 474 35.47 2.71 16.50
C ASP A 474 35.04 3.95 17.29
N GLU A 475 34.68 5.03 16.61
CA GLU A 475 34.15 6.25 17.23
C GLU A 475 32.80 6.00 17.94
N TRP A 476 31.96 5.10 17.38
CA TRP A 476 30.63 4.80 17.90
C TRP A 476 30.57 3.60 18.83
N ARG A 477 31.67 2.88 18.98
CA ARG A 477 31.78 1.73 19.88
C ARG A 477 31.48 2.10 21.34
N PRO A 478 32.01 3.20 21.94
CA PRO A 478 31.68 3.59 23.31
C PRO A 478 30.19 3.88 23.52
N THR A 479 29.54 4.49 22.52
CA THR A 479 28.11 4.81 22.52
C THR A 479 27.26 3.54 22.58
N LEU A 480 27.60 2.53 21.77
CA LEU A 480 26.93 1.24 21.77
C LEU A 480 27.20 0.45 23.05
N MET A 481 28.43 0.47 23.57
CA MET A 481 28.75 -0.12 24.87
C MET A 481 27.89 0.49 25.98
N ARG A 482 27.72 1.82 25.97
CA ARG A 482 26.86 2.53 26.93
C ARG A 482 25.40 2.15 26.75
N ALA A 483 24.91 2.04 25.51
CA ALA A 483 23.54 1.60 25.24
C ALA A 483 23.26 0.21 25.82
N VAL A 484 24.18 -0.75 25.63
CA VAL A 484 24.07 -2.11 26.18
C VAL A 484 24.19 -2.13 27.70
N ALA A 485 25.06 -1.30 28.28
CA ALA A 485 25.21 -1.20 29.73
C ALA A 485 23.95 -0.62 30.40
N LEU A 486 23.30 0.36 29.77
CA LEU A 486 22.04 0.95 30.23
C LEU A 486 20.85 -0.01 30.08
N ASP A 487 20.90 -0.89 29.08
CA ASP A 487 19.86 -1.88 28.86
C ASP A 487 20.42 -3.17 28.25
N PRO A 488 20.76 -4.15 29.10
CA PRO A 488 21.24 -5.45 28.63
C PRO A 488 20.21 -6.21 27.80
N ALA A 489 18.92 -5.84 27.88
CA ALA A 489 17.86 -6.44 27.08
C ALA A 489 17.75 -5.81 25.68
N ASN A 490 18.46 -4.72 25.38
CA ASN A 490 18.54 -4.14 24.04
C ASN A 490 19.42 -5.00 23.12
N ARG A 491 18.82 -6.07 22.59
CA ARG A 491 19.53 -7.04 21.74
C ARG A 491 20.03 -6.42 20.44
N ALA A 492 19.33 -5.44 19.90
CA ALA A 492 19.77 -4.75 18.70
C ALA A 492 21.07 -3.97 18.96
N ALA A 493 21.20 -3.29 20.11
CA ALA A 493 22.44 -2.57 20.45
C ALA A 493 23.59 -3.56 20.68
N SER A 494 23.31 -4.67 21.38
CA SER A 494 24.29 -5.73 21.59
C SER A 494 24.75 -6.35 20.28
N ALA A 495 23.84 -6.66 19.35
CA ALA A 495 24.18 -7.21 18.04
C ALA A 495 25.02 -6.23 17.22
N THR A 496 24.66 -4.94 17.24
CA THR A 496 25.42 -3.89 16.51
C THR A 496 26.82 -3.69 17.09
N LEU A 497 26.95 -3.64 18.42
CA LEU A 497 28.25 -3.55 19.10
C LEU A 497 29.15 -4.73 18.74
N ARG A 498 28.58 -5.94 18.77
CA ARG A 498 29.30 -7.18 18.44
C ARG A 498 29.71 -7.21 16.99
N PHE A 499 28.84 -6.77 16.08
CA PHE A 499 29.21 -6.62 14.68
C PHE A 499 30.44 -5.74 14.49
N ILE A 500 30.53 -4.61 15.18
CA ILE A 500 31.70 -3.73 15.06
C ILE A 500 32.95 -4.37 15.68
N THR A 501 32.79 -4.99 16.84
CA THR A 501 33.94 -5.51 17.62
C THR A 501 34.50 -6.80 17.03
N ASP A 502 33.62 -7.70 16.59
CA ASP A 502 33.95 -9.10 16.34
C ASP A 502 33.93 -9.45 14.83
N ARG A 503 33.51 -8.54 13.93
CA ARG A 503 33.44 -8.82 12.48
C ARG A 503 34.78 -9.22 11.86
N PHE A 504 35.87 -8.64 12.36
CA PHE A 504 37.23 -8.93 11.91
C PHE A 504 37.97 -9.86 12.87
N ALA A 505 37.27 -10.51 13.80
CA ALA A 505 37.87 -11.48 14.70
C ALA A 505 38.46 -12.65 13.90
N THR A 506 39.53 -13.24 14.42
CA THR A 506 40.20 -14.40 13.83
C THR A 506 40.33 -15.51 14.88
N GLY A 507 40.42 -16.76 14.42
CA GLY A 507 40.62 -17.91 15.30
C GLY A 507 39.52 -18.09 16.36
N PRO A 508 39.87 -18.31 17.65
CA PRO A 508 38.90 -18.66 18.70
C PRO A 508 37.80 -17.60 18.94
N ASP A 509 38.10 -16.33 18.72
CA ASP A 509 37.12 -15.25 18.93
C ASP A 509 36.08 -15.19 17.81
N LEU A 510 36.46 -15.54 16.57
CA LEU A 510 35.54 -15.69 15.45
C LEU A 510 34.54 -16.82 15.72
N GLU A 511 35.00 -17.95 16.27
CA GLU A 511 34.13 -19.08 16.63
C GLU A 511 33.16 -18.72 17.77
N ARG A 512 33.65 -17.99 18.78
CA ARG A 512 32.80 -17.49 19.87
C ARG A 512 31.73 -16.54 19.33
N TYR A 513 32.09 -15.69 18.37
CA TYR A 513 31.15 -14.77 17.73
C TYR A 513 30.12 -15.52 16.87
N ARG A 514 30.56 -16.51 16.10
CA ARG A 514 29.71 -17.43 15.33
C ARG A 514 28.65 -18.09 16.19
N LYS A 515 29.06 -18.83 17.23
CA LYS A 515 28.15 -19.53 18.15
C LYS A 515 27.10 -18.59 18.74
N ARG A 516 27.50 -17.35 19.05
CA ARG A 516 26.60 -16.35 19.60
C ARG A 516 25.60 -15.81 18.56
N LEU A 517 26.03 -15.50 17.34
CA LEU A 517 25.13 -15.07 16.27
C LEU A 517 24.09 -16.15 15.96
N THR A 518 24.51 -17.42 15.91
CA THR A 518 23.61 -18.56 15.75
C THR A 518 22.57 -18.63 16.88
N GLN A 519 22.99 -18.42 18.13
CA GLN A 519 22.07 -18.38 19.27
C GLN A 519 21.06 -17.23 19.18
N VAL A 520 21.52 -16.00 18.89
CA VAL A 520 20.61 -14.84 18.77
C VAL A 520 19.65 -15.00 17.59
N LEU A 521 20.12 -15.57 16.47
CA LEU A 521 19.28 -15.90 15.32
C LEU A 521 18.16 -16.86 15.70
N HIS A 522 18.50 -17.94 16.41
CA HIS A 522 17.54 -18.93 16.88
C HIS A 522 16.51 -18.30 17.84
N ASP A 523 16.96 -17.55 18.85
CA ASP A 523 16.09 -16.85 19.80
C ASP A 523 15.08 -15.92 19.10
N GLU A 524 15.53 -15.18 18.08
CA GLU A 524 14.68 -14.25 17.32
C GLU A 524 13.70 -14.99 16.38
N LEU A 525 14.11 -16.11 15.79
CA LEU A 525 13.22 -16.97 15.00
C LEU A 525 12.13 -17.59 15.87
N GLU A 526 12.48 -18.11 17.05
CA GLU A 526 11.54 -18.69 18.00
C GLU A 526 10.50 -17.65 18.48
N LEU A 527 10.96 -16.44 18.83
CA LEU A 527 10.09 -15.32 19.18
C LEU A 527 9.13 -14.92 18.06
N THR A 528 9.59 -15.01 16.80
CA THR A 528 8.79 -14.69 15.61
C THR A 528 7.76 -15.78 15.29
N ARG A 529 8.08 -17.04 15.55
CA ARG A 529 7.22 -18.21 15.31
C ARG A 529 6.08 -18.30 16.32
N HIS A 530 6.40 -18.26 17.61
CA HIS A 530 5.44 -18.56 18.68
C HIS A 530 4.64 -17.36 19.17
N GLY A 531 4.92 -16.14 18.70
CA GLY A 531 4.19 -14.96 19.17
C GLY A 531 4.21 -14.85 20.69
N ARG A 532 5.39 -14.81 21.32
CA ARG A 532 5.61 -14.53 22.75
C ARG A 532 4.64 -15.14 23.78
N THR A 533 4.06 -16.30 23.56
CA THR A 533 3.59 -17.12 24.70
C THR A 533 4.82 -17.66 25.45
N ARG A 534 5.26 -16.88 26.46
CA ARG A 534 6.24 -17.19 27.52
C ARG A 534 7.29 -18.28 27.18
N ILE A 535 8.43 -17.86 26.64
CA ILE A 535 9.68 -18.61 26.75
C ILE A 535 10.35 -18.13 28.05
N LYS A 536 10.35 -18.99 29.07
CA LYS A 536 11.13 -18.79 30.30
C LYS A 536 12.59 -19.07 29.93
N TYR A 537 13.40 -18.01 29.81
CA TYR A 537 14.85 -18.15 29.74
C TYR A 537 15.37 -18.66 31.09
N GLY A 538 15.54 -19.97 31.18
CA GLY A 538 16.23 -20.64 32.27
C GLY A 538 17.32 -21.51 31.67
N LEU A 539 18.56 -21.02 31.76
CA LEU A 539 19.82 -21.76 31.80
C LEU A 539 19.75 -23.25 31.40
N GLY A 540 20.35 -23.57 30.24
CA GLY A 540 20.73 -24.95 29.89
C GLY A 540 20.13 -25.47 28.59
N PHE A 541 20.62 -24.98 27.45
CA PHE A 541 20.52 -25.71 26.19
C PHE A 541 21.92 -25.81 25.58
N ASP A 542 22.62 -26.86 26.01
CA ASP A 542 23.84 -27.30 25.37
C ASP A 542 23.48 -28.28 24.24
N SER A 543 23.98 -27.98 23.03
CA SER A 543 24.33 -28.92 21.95
C SER A 543 23.27 -29.62 21.08
N ALA A 544 21.96 -29.55 21.35
CA ALA A 544 20.99 -30.22 20.48
C ALA A 544 20.33 -29.28 19.45
N ARG A 545 20.65 -29.54 18.17
CA ARG A 545 19.99 -29.13 16.90
C ARG A 545 20.38 -27.79 16.27
N ARG A 546 21.48 -27.85 15.49
CA ARG A 546 21.84 -26.85 14.48
C ARG A 546 21.02 -27.00 13.18
N ASP A 547 20.56 -28.21 12.84
CA ASP A 547 19.75 -28.48 11.64
C ASP A 547 18.36 -27.81 11.69
N ASP A 548 17.80 -27.62 12.88
CA ASP A 548 16.47 -27.01 13.06
C ASP A 548 16.44 -25.53 12.69
N ILE A 549 17.57 -24.81 12.70
CA ILE A 549 17.59 -23.35 12.46
C ILE A 549 17.24 -23.02 11.01
N VAL A 550 17.74 -23.80 10.05
CA VAL A 550 17.45 -23.62 8.62
C VAL A 550 16.00 -23.99 8.33
N GLU A 551 15.52 -25.10 8.90
CA GLU A 551 14.13 -25.53 8.77
C GLU A 551 13.17 -24.52 9.39
N ASP A 552 13.51 -23.97 10.56
CA ASP A 552 12.73 -22.94 11.27
C ASP A 552 12.71 -21.60 10.53
N ALA A 553 13.84 -21.21 9.95
CA ALA A 553 13.92 -20.02 9.10
C ALA A 553 13.00 -20.19 7.89
N MET A 554 13.06 -21.35 7.21
CA MET A 554 12.25 -21.67 6.03
C MET A 554 10.75 -21.82 6.34
N ALA A 555 10.39 -22.33 7.53
CA ALA A 555 9.01 -22.48 7.98
C ALA A 555 8.37 -21.13 8.37
N THR A 556 9.18 -20.12 8.68
CA THR A 556 8.66 -18.80 9.07
C THR A 556 8.15 -18.04 7.83
N PRO A 557 6.91 -17.50 7.83
CA PRO A 557 6.38 -16.79 6.68
C PRO A 557 7.25 -15.60 6.27
N VAL A 558 7.69 -15.56 5.01
CA VAL A 558 8.57 -14.50 4.43
C VAL A 558 8.08 -13.09 4.76
N ARG A 559 6.75 -12.87 4.84
CA ARG A 559 6.15 -11.58 5.24
C ARG A 559 6.49 -11.15 6.68
N ARG A 560 6.61 -12.07 7.63
CA ARG A 560 6.98 -11.76 9.03
C ARG A 560 8.47 -11.44 9.16
N LEU A 561 9.29 -12.14 8.40
CA LEU A 561 10.75 -11.98 8.39
C LEU A 561 11.20 -10.70 7.72
N ARG A 562 10.53 -10.32 6.62
CA ARG A 562 10.71 -9.01 5.94
C ARG A 562 10.51 -7.80 6.85
N ARG A 563 9.90 -8.00 8.01
CA ARG A 563 9.53 -6.96 8.99
C ARG A 563 10.44 -6.97 10.23
N ASN A 564 11.50 -7.77 10.24
CA ASN A 564 12.43 -7.87 11.35
C ASN A 564 13.85 -7.55 10.84
N ASP A 565 14.21 -6.27 10.90
CA ASP A 565 15.51 -5.79 10.41
C ASP A 565 16.69 -6.34 11.23
N LEU A 566 16.48 -6.67 12.51
CA LEU A 566 17.50 -7.34 13.33
C LEU A 566 17.82 -8.74 12.80
N LEU A 567 16.79 -9.54 12.47
CA LEU A 567 17.00 -10.88 11.88
C LEU A 567 17.82 -10.78 10.58
N ILE A 568 17.54 -9.77 9.75
CA ILE A 568 18.31 -9.53 8.52
C ILE A 568 19.77 -9.21 8.84
N ARG A 569 20.03 -8.32 9.81
CA ARG A 569 21.39 -7.94 10.22
C ARG A 569 22.17 -9.09 10.86
N ILE A 570 21.52 -9.90 11.71
CA ILE A 570 22.13 -11.08 12.32
C ILE A 570 22.51 -12.09 11.25
N ALA A 571 21.58 -12.40 10.33
CA ALA A 571 21.86 -13.34 9.26
C ALA A 571 22.97 -12.83 8.32
N GLN A 572 23.02 -11.53 8.01
CA GLN A 572 24.15 -10.93 7.28
C GLN A 572 25.48 -11.10 8.01
N SER A 573 25.47 -10.84 9.32
CA SER A 573 26.66 -10.99 10.16
C SER A 573 27.12 -12.45 10.21
N LEU A 574 26.18 -13.39 10.31
CA LEU A 574 26.47 -14.82 10.35
C LEU A 574 27.07 -15.29 9.02
N VAL A 575 26.52 -14.86 7.87
CA VAL A 575 27.10 -15.13 6.56
C VAL A 575 28.53 -14.60 6.45
N ALA A 576 28.79 -13.38 6.94
CA ALA A 576 30.15 -12.81 6.92
C ALA A 576 31.12 -13.61 7.81
N VAL A 577 30.67 -14.03 8.99
CA VAL A 577 31.47 -14.83 9.93
C VAL A 577 31.80 -16.20 9.37
N GLU A 578 30.82 -16.91 8.80
CA GLU A 578 31.02 -18.23 8.20
C GLU A 578 31.98 -18.15 7.01
N ARG A 579 31.88 -17.10 6.19
CA ARG A 579 32.86 -16.84 5.13
C ARG A 579 34.28 -16.64 5.67
N ASN A 580 34.43 -15.91 6.77
CA ASN A 580 35.74 -15.73 7.42
C ASN A 580 36.28 -17.04 8.01
N CYS A 581 35.41 -17.90 8.57
CA CYS A 581 35.78 -19.23 9.03
C CYS A 581 36.29 -20.11 7.87
N ILE A 582 35.59 -20.09 6.74
CA ILE A 582 35.99 -20.81 5.52
C ILE A 582 37.34 -20.30 4.99
N ALA A 583 37.52 -18.98 4.97
CA ALA A 583 38.77 -18.35 4.51
C ALA A 583 39.96 -18.68 5.42
N GLN A 584 39.74 -18.85 6.72
CA GLN A 584 40.78 -19.25 7.68
C GLN A 584 41.14 -20.74 7.62
N ALA A 585 40.59 -21.50 6.65
CA ALA A 585 40.82 -22.94 6.46
C ALA A 585 40.57 -23.76 7.73
N ASP A 586 39.66 -23.30 8.59
CA ASP A 586 39.25 -24.07 9.76
C ASP A 586 38.46 -25.28 9.24
N ALA A 587 38.97 -26.50 9.42
CA ALA A 587 38.41 -27.73 8.85
C ALA A 587 36.96 -28.03 9.31
N ARG A 588 36.44 -27.25 10.26
CA ARG A 588 35.06 -27.28 10.77
C ARG A 588 34.14 -26.22 10.14
N ALA A 589 34.64 -25.40 9.21
CA ALA A 589 33.91 -24.31 8.57
C ALA A 589 32.86 -24.75 7.52
N GLY A 590 32.61 -26.06 7.35
CA GLY A 590 31.56 -26.62 6.48
C GLY A 590 30.33 -27.13 7.21
N GLU A 591 30.25 -27.00 8.54
CA GLU A 591 29.20 -27.67 9.36
C GLU A 591 27.85 -26.93 9.37
N ILE A 592 27.78 -25.68 8.91
CA ILE A 592 26.54 -24.94 8.74
C ILE A 592 26.41 -24.61 7.25
N ASP A 593 25.45 -25.24 6.59
CA ASP A 593 25.08 -24.86 5.22
C ASP A 593 24.51 -23.44 5.25
N THR A 594 25.36 -22.46 4.96
CA THR A 594 24.98 -21.05 4.91
C THR A 594 24.20 -20.72 3.65
N ALA A 595 24.18 -21.62 2.67
CA ALA A 595 23.61 -21.38 1.37
C ALA A 595 22.07 -21.29 1.41
N PRO A 596 21.32 -22.08 2.22
CA PRO A 596 19.92 -21.85 2.56
C PRO A 596 19.69 -20.50 3.23
N LEU A 597 20.54 -20.11 4.19
CA LEU A 597 20.40 -18.85 4.93
C LEU A 597 20.64 -17.62 4.04
N LEU A 598 21.62 -17.73 3.12
CA LEU A 598 21.94 -16.73 2.12
C LEU A 598 20.83 -16.63 1.06
N THR A 599 20.37 -17.78 0.53
CA THR A 599 19.23 -17.86 -0.39
C THR A 599 17.98 -17.26 0.25
N TYR A 600 17.77 -17.51 1.53
CA TYR A 600 16.71 -16.95 2.35
C TYR A 600 16.82 -15.43 2.53
N LEU A 601 17.99 -14.92 2.90
CA LEU A 601 18.28 -13.47 2.94
C LEU A 601 18.01 -12.79 1.61
N LEU A 602 18.42 -13.41 0.51
CA LEU A 602 18.25 -12.87 -0.84
C LEU A 602 16.78 -12.90 -1.27
N LYS A 603 15.99 -13.90 -0.86
CA LYS A 603 14.53 -13.99 -1.08
C LYS A 603 13.74 -12.95 -0.24
N VAL A 604 14.23 -12.65 0.96
CA VAL A 604 13.67 -11.61 1.84
C VAL A 604 13.95 -10.21 1.27
N ARG A 605 15.19 -9.94 0.83
CA ARG A 605 15.64 -8.62 0.31
C ARG A 605 15.22 -8.36 -1.14
N GLY A 606 15.08 -9.41 -1.95
CA GLY A 606 14.83 -9.37 -3.39
C GLY A 606 13.50 -8.73 -3.83
N ASN A 607 12.50 -8.60 -2.95
CA ASN A 607 11.25 -7.90 -3.30
C ASN A 607 11.18 -6.45 -2.78
N ARG A 608 12.18 -5.95 -2.04
CA ARG A 608 12.21 -4.51 -1.66
C ARG A 608 12.82 -3.64 -2.76
N SER A 609 13.67 -4.19 -3.64
CA SER A 609 14.12 -3.43 -4.81
C SER A 609 13.05 -3.49 -5.89
N ALA A 610 12.54 -2.33 -6.31
CA ALA A 610 11.69 -2.17 -7.50
C ALA A 610 12.37 -2.61 -8.83
N ASN A 611 13.58 -3.20 -8.75
CA ASN A 611 14.39 -3.59 -9.89
C ASN A 611 14.52 -5.13 -9.97
N PRO A 612 13.72 -5.81 -10.80
CA PRO A 612 13.75 -7.27 -10.96
C PRO A 612 15.10 -7.81 -11.43
N ILE A 613 15.94 -6.96 -12.05
CA ILE A 613 17.28 -7.32 -12.51
C ILE A 613 18.23 -7.56 -11.33
N LEU A 614 18.15 -6.74 -10.27
CA LEU A 614 18.95 -6.90 -9.06
C LEU A 614 18.55 -8.16 -8.27
N THR A 615 17.27 -8.51 -8.30
CA THR A 615 16.71 -9.71 -7.68
C THR A 615 17.18 -10.98 -8.39
N ASN A 616 17.14 -11.00 -9.72
CA ASN A 616 17.64 -12.13 -10.51
C ASN A 616 19.17 -12.29 -10.39
N LYS A 617 19.91 -11.18 -10.36
CA LYS A 617 21.38 -11.19 -10.14
C LYS A 617 21.77 -11.73 -8.77
N ARG A 618 21.04 -11.34 -7.71
CA ARG A 618 21.26 -11.83 -6.35
C ARG A 618 20.92 -13.32 -6.21
N ARG A 619 19.83 -13.77 -6.83
CA ARG A 619 19.46 -15.19 -6.90
C ARG A 619 20.55 -16.01 -7.59
N MET A 620 21.04 -15.52 -8.73
CA MET A 620 22.13 -16.15 -9.48
C MET A 620 23.42 -16.26 -8.67
N LEU A 621 23.80 -15.23 -7.91
CA LEU A 621 24.96 -15.31 -7.00
C LEU A 621 24.75 -16.33 -5.88
N ALA A 622 23.52 -16.50 -5.39
CA ALA A 622 23.17 -17.55 -4.45
C ALA A 622 23.35 -18.93 -5.09
N ASP A 623 22.83 -19.11 -6.31
CA ASP A 623 22.90 -20.36 -7.06
C ASP A 623 24.36 -20.73 -7.39
N ILE A 624 25.20 -19.76 -7.81
CA ILE A 624 26.64 -19.94 -8.02
C ILE A 624 27.38 -20.21 -6.69
N THR A 625 26.89 -19.67 -5.57
CA THR A 625 27.50 -19.95 -4.24
C THR A 625 27.15 -21.36 -3.76
N LEU A 626 25.88 -21.78 -3.87
CA LEU A 626 25.42 -23.15 -3.65
C LEU A 626 26.23 -24.14 -4.49
N PHE A 627 26.28 -23.90 -5.80
CA PHE A 627 27.00 -24.72 -6.76
C PHE A 627 28.48 -24.90 -6.44
N LEU A 628 29.14 -23.84 -5.98
CA LEU A 628 30.56 -23.88 -5.60
C LEU A 628 30.81 -24.49 -4.22
N THR A 629 29.78 -24.58 -3.37
CA THR A 629 29.85 -25.27 -2.08
C THR A 629 29.81 -26.78 -2.31
N ASP A 630 28.94 -27.26 -3.21
CA ASP A 630 28.88 -28.66 -3.65
C ASP A 630 30.19 -29.14 -4.31
N CYS A 631 30.95 -28.23 -4.93
CA CYS A 631 32.26 -28.53 -5.51
C CYS A 631 33.35 -28.79 -4.47
N GLN A 632 33.19 -28.35 -3.21
CA GLN A 632 34.22 -28.49 -2.17
C GLN A 632 34.28 -29.91 -1.58
N ASP A 633 33.23 -30.72 -1.73
CA ASP A 633 33.17 -32.09 -1.19
C ASP A 633 34.01 -33.12 -1.98
N GLY A 634 34.85 -32.66 -2.91
CA GLY A 634 35.75 -33.52 -3.69
C GLY A 634 35.03 -34.42 -4.72
N SER A 635 33.70 -34.35 -4.78
CA SER A 635 32.89 -34.94 -5.84
C SER A 635 33.13 -34.18 -7.14
N LEU A 636 34.00 -34.73 -7.99
CA LEU A 636 34.27 -34.23 -9.34
C LEU A 636 33.15 -34.58 -10.35
N GLU A 637 32.05 -35.17 -9.88
CA GLU A 637 30.90 -35.49 -10.71
C GLU A 637 29.94 -34.29 -10.81
N PRO A 638 29.48 -33.95 -12.03
CA PRO A 638 28.50 -32.88 -12.20
C PRO A 638 27.22 -33.21 -11.42
N PRO A 639 26.60 -32.24 -10.71
CA PRO A 639 25.31 -32.43 -10.07
C PRO A 639 24.31 -33.09 -11.03
N ALA A 640 23.60 -34.10 -10.54
CA ALA A 640 22.70 -34.91 -11.38
C ALA A 640 21.62 -34.07 -12.08
N GLU A 641 21.31 -32.91 -11.52
CA GLU A 641 20.28 -31.96 -11.94
C GLU A 641 20.69 -31.10 -13.15
N LEU A 642 21.98 -31.07 -13.51
CA LEU A 642 22.46 -30.29 -14.65
C LEU A 642 21.91 -30.84 -15.98
N ARG A 643 21.37 -29.93 -16.80
CA ARG A 643 20.92 -30.22 -18.17
C ARG A 643 22.11 -30.67 -19.03
N ARG A 644 21.82 -31.35 -20.13
CA ARG A 644 22.86 -31.93 -21.01
C ARG A 644 23.90 -30.91 -21.51
N ALA A 645 23.47 -29.69 -21.85
CA ALA A 645 24.36 -28.62 -22.31
C ALA A 645 25.23 -28.07 -21.17
N GLU A 646 24.68 -27.98 -19.97
CA GLU A 646 25.36 -27.52 -18.76
C GLU A 646 26.39 -28.53 -18.28
N ARG A 647 26.04 -29.82 -18.34
CA ARG A 647 26.95 -30.93 -18.08
C ARG A 647 28.09 -31.01 -19.10
N LYS A 648 27.82 -30.65 -20.36
CA LYS A 648 28.84 -30.55 -21.41
C LYS A 648 29.81 -29.39 -21.11
N ALA A 649 29.29 -28.21 -20.79
CA ALA A 649 30.10 -27.05 -20.39
C ALA A 649 30.94 -27.33 -19.13
N TRP A 650 30.39 -28.04 -18.14
CA TRP A 650 31.11 -28.53 -16.96
C TRP A 650 32.28 -29.45 -17.33
N ASN A 651 32.04 -30.41 -18.22
CA ASN A 651 33.08 -31.34 -18.68
C ASN A 651 34.15 -30.66 -19.55
N GLU A 652 33.78 -29.62 -20.31
CA GLU A 652 34.68 -28.84 -21.17
C GLU A 652 35.51 -27.82 -20.36
N ALA A 653 34.95 -27.23 -19.31
CA ALA A 653 35.64 -26.30 -18.43
C ALA A 653 36.69 -26.99 -17.55
N ARG A 654 36.58 -28.31 -17.34
CA ARG A 654 37.49 -29.11 -16.54
C ARG A 654 38.87 -29.25 -17.24
N PRO A 655 39.96 -28.61 -16.77
CA PRO A 655 41.26 -28.90 -17.33
C PRO A 655 41.71 -30.31 -16.91
N LEU A 656 42.51 -30.95 -17.76
CA LEU A 656 43.25 -32.16 -17.42
C LEU A 656 44.25 -31.82 -16.28
N LYS A 657 43.85 -32.07 -15.04
CA LYS A 657 44.65 -31.98 -13.80
C LYS A 657 45.21 -30.58 -13.47
N PRO A 658 44.38 -29.65 -12.96
CA PRO A 658 44.91 -28.49 -12.25
C PRO A 658 45.60 -28.96 -10.94
N LYS A 659 46.76 -28.40 -10.61
CA LYS A 659 47.40 -28.62 -9.30
C LYS A 659 46.99 -27.49 -8.35
N GLY A 660 46.01 -27.74 -7.49
CA GLY A 660 45.67 -26.85 -6.37
C GLY A 660 44.19 -26.45 -6.28
N LEU A 661 43.67 -26.44 -5.05
CA LEU A 661 42.27 -26.12 -4.69
C LEU A 661 41.75 -24.78 -5.24
N ALA A 662 42.63 -23.78 -5.39
CA ALA A 662 42.26 -22.47 -5.92
C ALA A 662 41.90 -22.51 -7.42
N ILE A 663 42.65 -23.30 -8.20
CA ILE A 663 42.43 -23.45 -9.64
C ILE A 663 41.17 -24.29 -9.90
N GLU A 664 40.94 -25.33 -9.09
CA GLU A 664 39.71 -26.14 -9.14
C GLU A 664 38.46 -25.30 -8.86
N ARG A 665 38.50 -24.42 -7.84
CA ARG A 665 37.40 -23.50 -7.53
C ARG A 665 37.11 -22.50 -8.65
N LEU A 666 38.15 -21.97 -9.30
CA LEU A 666 37.99 -21.04 -10.43
C LEU A 666 37.39 -21.73 -11.66
N VAL A 667 37.79 -22.97 -11.94
CA VAL A 667 37.22 -23.79 -13.02
C VAL A 667 35.74 -24.05 -12.80
N CYS A 668 35.34 -24.40 -11.57
CA CYS A 668 33.94 -24.58 -11.22
C CYS A 668 33.15 -23.26 -11.33
N GLU A 669 33.76 -22.12 -11.00
CA GLU A 669 33.12 -20.80 -11.13
C GLU A 669 32.89 -20.45 -12.61
N GLU A 670 33.86 -20.71 -13.49
CA GLU A 670 33.69 -20.53 -14.94
C GLU A 670 32.65 -21.48 -15.53
N ALA A 671 32.62 -22.74 -15.10
CA ALA A 671 31.59 -23.69 -15.51
C ALA A 671 30.18 -23.20 -15.13
N ALA A 672 30.03 -22.67 -13.92
CA ALA A 672 28.76 -22.06 -13.48
C ALA A 672 28.40 -20.85 -14.35
N LEU A 673 29.35 -19.95 -14.60
CA LEU A 673 29.12 -18.76 -15.41
C LEU A 673 28.75 -19.11 -16.86
N ALA A 674 29.38 -20.12 -17.44
CA ALA A 674 29.07 -20.60 -18.79
C ALA A 674 27.64 -21.14 -18.94
N ILE A 675 27.06 -21.68 -17.86
CA ILE A 675 25.68 -22.18 -17.82
C ILE A 675 24.66 -21.03 -17.89
N TYR A 676 24.93 -19.94 -17.16
CA TYR A 676 23.96 -18.86 -17.01
C TYR A 676 24.06 -17.77 -18.10
N GLY A 677 25.12 -17.73 -18.91
CA GLY A 677 25.28 -16.83 -20.08
C GLY A 677 26.56 -15.98 -20.07
N ASP A 678 26.78 -15.16 -21.11
CA ASP A 678 27.95 -14.26 -21.17
C ASP A 678 27.79 -13.03 -20.25
N PHE A 679 28.29 -13.18 -19.02
CA PHE A 679 28.27 -12.10 -18.02
C PHE A 679 29.48 -11.18 -18.06
N ARG A 680 30.46 -11.49 -18.92
CA ARG A 680 31.74 -10.77 -18.99
C ARG A 680 31.58 -9.30 -19.37
N ASN A 681 30.38 -8.93 -19.85
CA ASN A 681 30.01 -7.58 -20.21
C ASN A 681 28.97 -6.93 -19.28
N VAL A 682 28.54 -7.60 -18.22
CA VAL A 682 27.50 -7.10 -17.30
C VAL A 682 28.15 -6.50 -16.04
N PRO A 683 28.24 -5.16 -15.92
CA PRO A 683 29.05 -4.51 -14.89
C PRO A 683 28.75 -4.94 -13.46
N ASP A 684 27.48 -5.12 -13.11
CA ASP A 684 27.09 -5.47 -11.73
C ASP A 684 27.44 -6.92 -11.37
N VAL A 685 27.48 -7.81 -12.37
CA VAL A 685 27.86 -9.21 -12.18
C VAL A 685 29.38 -9.30 -12.03
N CYS A 686 30.13 -8.62 -12.91
CA CYS A 686 31.58 -8.49 -12.79
C CYS A 686 32.00 -7.86 -11.46
N TYR A 687 31.27 -6.84 -10.97
CA TYR A 687 31.53 -6.24 -9.66
C TYR A 687 31.36 -7.27 -8.53
N SER A 688 30.26 -8.01 -8.53
CA SER A 688 29.98 -9.02 -7.50
C SER A 688 30.97 -10.19 -7.53
N LEU A 689 31.40 -10.61 -8.73
CA LEU A 689 32.45 -11.61 -8.92
C LEU A 689 33.80 -11.09 -8.43
N ALA A 690 34.13 -9.83 -8.68
CA ALA A 690 35.35 -9.20 -8.18
C ALA A 690 35.38 -9.18 -6.65
N CYS A 691 34.29 -8.72 -6.01
CA CYS A 691 34.19 -8.74 -4.55
C CYS A 691 34.33 -10.16 -3.98
N ARG A 692 33.68 -11.15 -4.62
CA ARG A 692 33.80 -12.57 -4.23
C ARG A 692 35.23 -13.09 -4.32
N ARG A 693 35.93 -12.82 -5.43
CA ARG A 693 37.30 -13.29 -5.64
C ARG A 693 38.28 -12.59 -4.70
N ALA A 694 38.10 -11.30 -4.45
CA ALA A 694 38.89 -10.58 -3.46
C ALA A 694 38.72 -11.18 -2.05
N MET A 695 37.49 -11.52 -1.65
CA MET A 695 37.22 -12.25 -0.40
C MET A 695 37.86 -13.66 -0.37
N GLY A 696 37.98 -14.32 -1.52
CA GLY A 696 38.65 -15.62 -1.64
C GLY A 696 40.17 -15.57 -1.57
N GLY A 697 40.76 -14.38 -1.36
CA GLY A 697 42.22 -14.19 -1.31
C GLY A 697 42.88 -14.12 -2.70
N PHE A 698 42.09 -14.04 -3.78
CA PHE A 698 42.61 -13.88 -5.14
C PHE A 698 43.04 -12.41 -5.34
N THR A 699 44.25 -12.08 -4.89
CA THR A 699 44.79 -10.71 -4.94
C THR A 699 45.78 -10.49 -6.08
N ARG A 700 46.21 -11.54 -6.80
CA ARG A 700 47.23 -11.48 -7.86
C ARG A 700 46.70 -11.82 -9.25
N SER A 701 47.36 -11.25 -10.26
CA SER A 701 47.19 -11.58 -11.68
C SER A 701 47.78 -12.96 -11.98
N ASP A 702 47.07 -14.02 -11.61
CA ASP A 702 47.41 -15.35 -12.13
C ASP A 702 46.92 -15.42 -13.59
N ASP A 703 47.84 -15.70 -14.52
CA ASP A 703 47.72 -15.49 -15.97
C ASP A 703 46.65 -16.34 -16.71
N SER A 704 45.83 -17.14 -16.03
CA SER A 704 45.02 -18.15 -16.71
C SER A 704 43.50 -17.95 -16.68
N ILE A 705 42.94 -17.06 -15.84
CA ILE A 705 41.48 -16.86 -15.71
C ILE A 705 41.21 -15.36 -15.49
N GLU A 706 40.18 -14.81 -16.13
CA GLU A 706 39.85 -13.36 -16.17
C GLU A 706 40.31 -12.60 -14.92
N SER A 707 41.32 -11.76 -15.07
CA SER A 707 41.97 -11.11 -13.93
C SER A 707 41.00 -10.23 -13.16
N MET A 708 41.26 -10.01 -11.87
CA MET A 708 40.50 -9.06 -11.04
C MET A 708 40.35 -7.68 -11.73
N GLU A 709 41.39 -7.30 -12.46
CA GLU A 709 41.42 -6.13 -13.33
C GLU A 709 40.33 -6.15 -14.41
N SER A 710 40.15 -7.26 -15.15
CA SER A 710 39.15 -7.31 -16.23
C SER A 710 37.73 -7.17 -15.66
N LEU A 711 37.46 -7.83 -14.53
CA LEU A 711 36.17 -7.77 -13.84
C LEU A 711 35.89 -6.34 -13.34
N LEU A 712 36.86 -5.69 -12.68
CA LEU A 712 36.68 -4.34 -12.16
C LEU A 712 36.57 -3.30 -13.28
N LYS A 713 37.32 -3.43 -14.38
CA LYS A 713 37.19 -2.56 -15.56
C LYS A 713 35.78 -2.61 -16.16
N VAL A 714 35.18 -3.80 -16.27
CA VAL A 714 33.79 -3.94 -16.73
C VAL A 714 32.82 -3.41 -15.68
N ALA A 715 33.06 -3.71 -14.40
CA ALA A 715 32.24 -3.24 -13.29
C ALA A 715 32.10 -1.72 -13.22
N PHE A 716 33.20 -1.01 -13.44
CA PHE A 716 33.29 0.45 -13.37
C PHE A 716 32.63 1.18 -14.54
N ARG A 717 32.15 0.47 -15.56
CA ARG A 717 31.24 1.06 -16.56
C ARG A 717 29.95 1.59 -15.91
N ARG A 718 29.57 1.11 -14.73
CA ARG A 718 28.46 1.65 -13.94
C ARG A 718 28.94 2.71 -12.93
N PRO A 719 28.34 3.91 -12.91
CA PRO A 719 28.71 4.98 -11.98
C PRO A 719 28.71 4.58 -10.51
N TYR A 720 27.68 3.85 -10.07
CA TYR A 720 27.53 3.42 -8.68
C TYR A 720 28.63 2.44 -8.23
N ASN A 721 29.03 1.49 -9.08
CA ASN A 721 30.10 0.55 -8.76
C ASN A 721 31.45 1.25 -8.58
N ARG A 722 31.72 2.33 -9.34
CA ARG A 722 32.93 3.16 -9.16
C ARG A 722 32.95 3.88 -7.83
N GLU A 723 31.79 4.38 -7.41
CA GLU A 723 31.64 5.07 -6.13
C GLU A 723 31.78 4.11 -4.95
N TRP A 724 31.29 2.88 -5.13
CA TRP A 724 31.25 1.86 -4.08
C TRP A 724 32.55 1.09 -3.91
N ALA A 725 33.29 0.79 -4.98
CA ALA A 725 34.47 -0.09 -4.91
C ALA A 725 35.53 0.32 -3.88
N PRO A 726 35.90 1.61 -3.75
CA PRO A 726 36.87 2.03 -2.74
C PRO A 726 36.38 1.86 -1.30
N ARG A 727 35.06 1.75 -1.12
CA ARG A 727 34.36 1.65 0.17
C ARG A 727 33.90 0.24 0.48
N ASP A 728 33.99 -0.67 -0.49
CA ASP A 728 33.48 -2.02 -0.36
C ASP A 728 34.43 -2.84 0.50
N PRO A 729 33.98 -3.33 1.68
CA PRO A 729 34.83 -4.11 2.58
C PRO A 729 35.33 -5.39 1.93
N GLU A 730 34.62 -5.92 0.93
CA GLU A 730 35.03 -7.12 0.18
C GLU A 730 36.21 -6.84 -0.77
N LEU A 731 36.37 -5.58 -1.21
CA LEU A 731 37.47 -5.13 -2.08
C LEU A 731 38.55 -4.33 -1.33
N ALA A 732 38.35 -4.01 -0.04
CA ALA A 732 39.20 -3.07 0.69
C ALA A 732 40.68 -3.47 0.71
N ASP A 733 40.99 -4.76 0.86
CA ASP A 733 42.37 -5.25 0.85
C ASP A 733 42.99 -5.17 -0.55
N TYR A 734 42.23 -5.55 -1.57
CA TYR A 734 42.65 -5.44 -2.97
C TYR A 734 42.86 -3.97 -3.38
N TYR A 735 41.94 -3.09 -2.98
CA TYR A 735 42.01 -1.66 -3.25
C TYR A 735 43.19 -1.00 -2.52
N ARG A 736 43.46 -1.36 -1.25
CA ARG A 736 44.65 -0.88 -0.54
C ARG A 736 45.95 -1.32 -1.21
N ALA A 737 46.00 -2.54 -1.74
CA ALA A 737 47.17 -3.09 -2.42
C ALA A 737 47.38 -2.53 -3.84
N ASN A 738 46.30 -2.16 -4.55
CA ASN A 738 46.32 -1.76 -5.97
C ASN A 738 45.66 -0.38 -6.21
N LYS A 739 45.71 0.52 -5.23
CA LYS A 739 45.01 1.81 -5.27
C LYS A 739 45.31 2.63 -6.52
N PRO A 740 46.59 2.80 -6.94
CA PRO A 740 46.92 3.58 -8.14
C PRO A 740 46.26 3.04 -9.42
N GLU A 741 46.24 1.72 -9.58
CA GLU A 741 45.67 1.03 -10.74
C GLU A 741 44.14 1.12 -10.75
N VAL A 742 43.50 0.89 -9.59
CA VAL A 742 42.03 0.99 -9.50
C VAL A 742 41.55 2.42 -9.75
N ASP A 743 42.26 3.42 -9.21
CA ASP A 743 41.97 4.85 -9.47
C ASP A 743 42.16 5.23 -10.94
N LEU A 744 43.12 4.60 -11.64
CA LEU A 744 43.28 4.74 -13.08
C LEU A 744 42.08 4.16 -13.82
N TRP A 745 41.64 2.94 -13.50
CA TRP A 745 40.50 2.30 -14.17
C TRP A 745 39.18 3.05 -13.93
N ILE A 746 38.98 3.62 -12.73
CA ILE A 746 37.83 4.49 -12.44
C ILE A 746 37.85 5.71 -13.36
N ARG A 747 39.00 6.37 -13.52
CA ARG A 747 39.16 7.53 -14.41
C ARG A 747 38.92 7.18 -15.87
N GLU A 748 39.48 6.07 -16.35
CA GLU A 748 39.26 5.55 -17.71
C GLU A 748 37.78 5.26 -17.96
N ALA A 749 37.11 4.61 -17.01
CA ALA A 749 35.69 4.30 -17.12
C ALA A 749 34.82 5.56 -17.12
N VAL A 750 35.18 6.60 -16.34
CA VAL A 750 34.50 7.90 -16.37
C VAL A 750 34.67 8.57 -17.73
N ALA A 751 35.87 8.54 -18.31
CA ALA A 751 36.14 9.10 -19.64
C ALA A 751 35.39 8.35 -20.76
N ALA A 752 35.27 7.01 -20.64
CA ALA A 752 34.57 6.17 -21.60
C ALA A 752 33.03 6.22 -21.49
N THR A 753 32.48 6.76 -20.39
CA THR A 753 31.02 6.86 -20.22
C THR A 753 30.51 8.02 -21.08
N PRO A 754 29.69 7.79 -22.13
CA PRO A 754 29.17 8.88 -22.94
C PRO A 754 28.37 9.83 -22.05
N ARG A 755 28.71 11.13 -22.09
CA ARG A 755 27.99 12.15 -21.32
C ARG A 755 26.51 12.06 -21.69
N PRO A 756 25.60 11.94 -20.72
CA PRO A 756 24.17 11.91 -21.01
C PRO A 756 23.85 13.17 -21.81
N LYS A 757 23.32 13.01 -23.04
CA LYS A 757 22.83 14.16 -23.82
C LYS A 757 21.89 14.94 -22.89
N PRO A 758 22.08 16.27 -22.75
CA PRO A 758 21.25 17.06 -21.87
C PRO A 758 19.79 16.77 -22.22
N LYS A 759 19.01 16.29 -21.25
CA LYS A 759 17.59 16.03 -21.47
C LYS A 759 17.00 17.31 -22.04
N PRO A 760 16.29 17.27 -23.19
CA PRO A 760 15.65 18.47 -23.72
C PRO A 760 14.81 19.06 -22.60
N LYS A 761 15.05 20.33 -22.28
CA LYS A 761 14.31 21.03 -21.22
C LYS A 761 12.81 20.80 -21.49
N PRO A 762 12.03 20.37 -20.49
CA PRO A 762 10.60 20.22 -20.68
C PRO A 762 10.07 21.56 -21.18
N LYS A 763 9.48 21.57 -22.38
CA LYS A 763 8.79 22.76 -22.89
C LYS A 763 7.68 23.05 -21.88
N LEU A 764 7.82 24.16 -21.16
CA LEU A 764 6.76 24.72 -20.31
C LEU A 764 5.53 24.93 -21.19
N LYS A 765 4.56 24.01 -21.12
CA LYS A 765 3.21 24.24 -21.62
C LYS A 765 2.58 25.29 -20.71
N GLY A 766 2.47 26.53 -21.19
CA GLY A 766 1.79 27.59 -20.44
C GLY A 766 2.20 29.03 -20.76
N GLN A 767 3.20 29.29 -21.59
CA GLN A 767 3.48 30.66 -22.04
C GLN A 767 2.75 30.96 -23.35
N THR A 768 1.55 31.53 -23.22
CA THR A 768 0.87 32.31 -24.26
C THR A 768 1.77 33.50 -24.66
N PRO A 769 2.02 33.75 -25.95
CA PRO A 769 2.81 34.90 -26.37
C PRO A 769 2.00 36.18 -26.18
N SER A 770 2.37 37.00 -25.20
CA SER A 770 1.82 38.34 -25.05
C SER A 770 2.27 39.23 -26.20
N LEU A 771 1.30 39.94 -26.76
CA LEU A 771 1.39 40.85 -27.88
C LEU A 771 2.51 41.91 -27.77
N ARG A 772 3.10 42.17 -28.93
CA ARG A 772 3.93 43.30 -29.35
C ARG A 772 3.66 44.61 -28.58
N SER A 773 4.74 45.29 -28.22
CA SER A 773 4.88 46.73 -28.47
C SER A 773 6.29 47.04 -28.95
N SER A 774 6.39 47.51 -30.20
CA SER A 774 7.58 48.14 -30.77
C SER A 774 7.85 49.49 -30.11
N PRO A 775 9.10 49.97 -30.15
CA PRO A 775 9.30 51.37 -30.48
C PRO A 775 10.30 51.58 -31.63
N ILE A 776 9.73 52.09 -32.73
CA ILE A 776 10.12 53.35 -33.38
C ILE A 776 11.62 53.64 -33.46
N ARG A 777 12.15 53.47 -34.68
CA ARG A 777 13.33 54.17 -35.20
C ARG A 777 13.09 55.69 -35.18
N ARG A 778 14.00 56.45 -34.57
CA ARG A 778 14.30 57.83 -34.98
C ARG A 778 15.80 57.95 -35.29
N ARG A 779 16.09 58.33 -36.54
CA ARG A 779 17.35 58.95 -36.98
C ARG A 779 17.31 60.45 -36.69
N VAL A 780 18.49 61.08 -36.72
CA VAL A 780 18.87 62.51 -36.93
C VAL A 780 19.90 62.88 -35.85
N THR A 781 21.20 62.66 -36.11
CA THR A 781 22.26 63.56 -36.68
C THR A 781 22.94 64.46 -35.64
N GLU A 782 24.27 64.48 -35.76
CA GLU A 782 25.26 65.45 -35.29
C GLU A 782 24.73 66.88 -35.07
N HIS A 783 24.80 67.38 -33.84
CA HIS A 783 25.78 68.39 -33.40
C HIS A 783 25.72 68.59 -31.88
#